data_AF-A0A1Z4LK08-F1
#
_entry.id   AF-A0A1Z4LK08-F1
#
_cell.length_a   1.000
_cell.length_b   1.000
_cell.length_c   1.000
_cell.angle_alpha   90.00
_cell.angle_beta   90.00
_cell.angle_gamma   90.00
#
_symmetry.space_group_name_H-M   'P 1'
#
loop_
_entity.id
_entity.type
_entity.pdbx_description
1 polymer ?
#
loop_
_entity_poly.entity_id
_entity_poly.type
_entity_poly.pdbx_seq_one_letter_code
_entity_poly.pdbx_strand_id
1 'polypeptide(L)'
;MKYVSQPILKIDGKSASDDLLNDILQISIEESLHLPGMFTLLIRNDYFSSRDNENPWLYDKTFTIGKSIEIGFSSSTTEDTDFSESKEDILLSGEITAIEAQFNSESQAPIIVRGYDVSHRLHRGRYNRSFQNMKDSDIVSKIIGEVGISKGTIDSTGGPYGFGDPVGYIFQENQTNMEFLRERAARNGFELFVQDGKLHFRKPKEDSSLSLEWLKDISKFHVRVSSAEQVSEVEVRGWDYQNKQAIISTKNSQNSQILTKTDQGEGKKISTAFKGSPKTIVVDKPVSSPKEAEAIAQALYNELSGEFVQADASSEGNPEIRPGKVIKLKEIGKYSGSYYVTETRHLFQDRNYTTEFSIRGLRGEDLFTFVSPQPRLQPGQTLLIGIISNNNDPKKWGRVRVKFPTLTEEHESEWARVVSIGAGKDRGFDCLPEVNDEVLVGFEHGDIHRPFVIGGVWNGKDAPPTSPEDSVASGKVRLRTFKTRTGHTLQFVEEDKGSSKKGVYIDTVYGHQVNLNDTEKAIEIKTKGGHQVTLDDQNKQIEIKTNGGNTCKLDDSGRKITIDSKGEIDINATQKIKLTVGGSSIEMSSSNITLKMGGSKIELGPSGINVNSSATMTVKGISTTVEGSAATTVKGTATTVTGATTTVKGDANVTVSAPLISMN
;
A
#
# COMPACT_ATOMS: atom_id res chain seq x y z
N MET A 1 53.30 -29.23 26.83
CA MET A 1 53.38 -30.19 25.71
C MET A 1 53.21 -29.36 24.45
N LYS A 2 54.11 -29.42 23.46
CA LYS A 2 53.96 -28.64 22.23
C LYS A 2 53.10 -29.43 21.26
N TYR A 3 51.92 -28.93 20.90
CA TYR A 3 51.15 -29.45 19.78
C TYR A 3 51.90 -29.15 18.49
N VAL A 4 52.30 -30.18 17.74
CA VAL A 4 52.81 -30.00 16.37
C VAL A 4 51.60 -30.10 15.45
N SER A 5 50.96 -28.96 15.17
CA SER A 5 49.82 -28.93 14.25
C SER A 5 50.30 -29.03 12.81
N GLN A 6 49.79 -30.02 12.06
CA GLN A 6 50.08 -30.14 10.64
C GLN A 6 48.91 -29.58 9.83
N PRO A 7 49.17 -28.72 8.82
CA PRO A 7 48.11 -28.21 7.96
C PRO A 7 47.56 -29.31 7.06
N ILE A 8 46.24 -29.33 6.89
CA ILE A 8 45.53 -30.18 5.95
C ILE A 8 45.12 -29.30 4.79
N LEU A 9 45.50 -29.67 3.57
CA LEU A 9 45.14 -28.95 2.35
C LEU A 9 44.66 -29.95 1.31
N LYS A 10 43.43 -29.77 0.81
CA LYS A 10 42.89 -30.51 -0.33
C LYS A 10 42.44 -29.54 -1.42
N ILE A 11 42.78 -29.83 -2.67
CA ILE A 11 42.44 -29.01 -3.83
C ILE A 11 41.72 -29.92 -4.84
N ASP A 12 40.49 -29.59 -5.21
CA ASP A 12 39.60 -30.44 -6.00
C ASP A 12 39.49 -31.88 -5.47
N GLY A 13 39.37 -31.99 -4.14
CA GLY A 13 39.26 -33.28 -3.42
C GLY A 13 40.54 -34.10 -3.35
N LYS A 14 41.67 -33.62 -3.91
CA LYS A 14 42.97 -34.28 -3.82
C LYS A 14 43.83 -33.63 -2.73
N SER A 15 44.41 -34.43 -1.85
CA SER A 15 45.36 -33.94 -0.84
C SER A 15 46.58 -33.29 -1.51
N ALA A 16 47.06 -32.19 -0.92
CA ALA A 16 48.29 -31.54 -1.30
C ALA A 16 49.49 -32.49 -1.17
N SER A 17 50.51 -32.32 -2.03
CA SER A 17 51.76 -33.07 -1.89
C SER A 17 52.54 -32.61 -0.65
N ASP A 18 53.40 -33.48 -0.12
CA ASP A 18 54.29 -33.14 0.99
C ASP A 18 55.21 -31.95 0.66
N ASP A 19 55.64 -31.83 -0.60
CA ASP A 19 56.40 -30.69 -1.10
C ASP A 19 55.61 -29.37 -0.95
N LEU A 20 54.34 -29.37 -1.37
CA LEU A 20 53.47 -28.20 -1.27
C LEU A 20 53.22 -27.84 0.21
N LEU A 21 52.97 -28.82 1.07
CA LEU A 21 52.79 -28.59 2.51
C LEU A 21 54.06 -28.03 3.18
N ASN A 22 55.24 -28.33 2.65
CA ASN A 22 56.51 -27.80 3.11
C ASN A 22 56.84 -26.40 2.58
N ASP A 23 56.25 -26.02 1.45
CA ASP A 23 56.38 -24.68 0.87
C ASP A 23 55.36 -23.67 1.43
N ILE A 24 54.36 -24.11 2.20
CA ILE A 24 53.45 -23.19 2.89
C ILE A 24 54.21 -22.41 3.97
N LEU A 25 54.30 -21.10 3.77
CA LEU A 25 54.87 -20.14 4.72
C LEU A 25 53.82 -19.68 5.74
N GLN A 26 52.59 -19.46 5.27
CA GLN A 26 51.49 -18.99 6.10
C GLN A 26 50.14 -19.52 5.61
N ILE A 27 49.26 -19.89 6.55
CA ILE A 27 47.83 -20.10 6.32
C ILE A 27 47.09 -19.15 7.26
N SER A 28 46.20 -18.33 6.73
CA SER A 28 45.25 -17.53 7.50
C SER A 28 43.84 -17.94 7.07
N ILE A 29 43.04 -18.44 8.00
CA ILE A 29 41.61 -18.74 7.78
C ILE A 29 40.83 -17.82 8.70
N GLU A 30 39.97 -16.99 8.12
CA GLU A 30 39.11 -16.05 8.83
C GLU A 30 37.67 -16.49 8.62
N GLU A 31 36.97 -16.89 9.69
CA GLU A 31 35.55 -17.21 9.67
C GLU A 31 34.79 -16.12 10.44
N SER A 32 33.62 -15.73 9.95
CA SER A 32 32.79 -14.71 10.59
C SER A 32 31.30 -15.03 10.41
N LEU A 33 30.49 -14.68 11.42
CA LEU A 33 29.02 -14.66 11.28
C LEU A 33 28.55 -13.48 10.43
N HIS A 34 29.41 -12.47 10.25
CA HIS A 34 29.10 -11.19 9.62
C HIS A 34 29.85 -10.96 8.32
N LEU A 35 30.76 -11.84 7.90
CA LEU A 35 31.51 -11.71 6.65
C LEU A 35 31.70 -13.09 6.01
N PRO A 36 31.85 -13.19 4.68
CA PRO A 36 32.26 -14.43 4.03
C PRO A 36 33.54 -14.96 4.66
N GLY A 37 33.59 -16.26 4.94
CA GLY A 37 34.83 -16.91 5.37
C GLY A 37 35.90 -16.73 4.29
N MET A 38 37.10 -16.30 4.69
CA MET A 38 38.22 -16.04 3.79
C MET A 38 39.39 -16.95 4.16
N PHE A 39 40.15 -17.40 3.16
CA PHE A 39 41.46 -17.97 3.40
C PHE A 39 42.53 -17.24 2.59
N THR A 40 43.74 -17.21 3.15
CA THR A 40 44.97 -16.77 2.47
C THR A 40 46.05 -17.80 2.71
N LEU A 41 46.64 -18.30 1.61
CA LEU A 41 47.81 -19.16 1.63
C LEU A 41 49.00 -18.39 1.07
N LEU A 42 50.06 -18.26 1.86
CA LEU A 42 51.35 -17.75 1.40
C LEU A 42 52.26 -18.95 1.12
N ILE A 43 52.69 -19.08 -0.12
CA ILE A 43 53.45 -20.23 -0.60
C ILE A 43 54.81 -19.74 -1.08
N ARG A 44 55.87 -20.37 -0.59
CA ARG A 44 57.24 -20.16 -1.07
C ARG A 44 57.32 -20.57 -2.54
N ASN A 45 57.84 -19.67 -3.34
CA ASN A 45 58.12 -19.91 -4.76
C ASN A 45 59.43 -19.20 -5.08
N ASP A 46 60.50 -19.97 -5.02
CA ASP A 46 61.84 -19.49 -5.32
C ASP A 46 62.00 -19.50 -6.85
N TYR A 47 62.22 -18.32 -7.44
CA TYR A 47 62.32 -18.19 -8.89
C TYR A 47 63.55 -17.36 -9.28
N PHE A 48 64.52 -18.00 -9.94
CA PHE A 48 65.71 -17.33 -10.44
C PHE A 48 65.68 -17.27 -11.96
N SER A 49 65.37 -16.08 -12.50
CA SER A 49 65.33 -15.83 -13.96
C SER A 49 66.63 -16.15 -14.73
N SER A 50 67.75 -16.36 -14.04
CA SER A 50 69.06 -16.65 -14.61
C SER A 50 69.39 -18.14 -14.75
N ARG A 51 68.50 -19.05 -14.31
CA ARG A 51 68.69 -20.50 -14.41
C ARG A 51 67.84 -21.10 -15.53
N ASP A 52 68.44 -21.91 -16.39
CA ASP A 52 67.72 -22.63 -17.44
C ASP A 52 66.78 -23.70 -16.84
N ASN A 53 65.56 -23.82 -17.37
CA ASN A 53 64.51 -24.79 -16.99
C ASN A 53 63.85 -24.63 -15.59
N GLU A 54 63.95 -23.48 -14.91
CA GLU A 54 63.11 -23.23 -13.72
C GLU A 54 61.68 -22.82 -14.12
N ASN A 55 60.67 -23.45 -13.52
CA ASN A 55 59.27 -23.06 -13.69
C ASN A 55 59.01 -21.80 -12.86
N PRO A 56 58.64 -20.64 -13.47
CA PRO A 56 58.37 -19.41 -12.73
C PRO A 56 57.23 -19.54 -11.70
N TRP A 57 56.38 -20.56 -11.88
CA TRP A 57 55.23 -20.82 -11.03
C TRP A 57 55.13 -22.32 -10.73
N LEU A 58 55.82 -22.77 -9.67
CA LEU A 58 55.94 -24.19 -9.31
C LEU A 58 54.55 -24.89 -9.22
N TYR A 59 53.52 -24.15 -8.81
CA TYR A 59 52.16 -24.65 -8.56
C TYR A 59 51.06 -24.08 -9.48
N ASP A 60 51.41 -23.53 -10.65
CA ASP A 60 50.46 -22.88 -11.59
C ASP A 60 49.25 -23.75 -11.97
N LYS A 61 49.48 -25.04 -12.21
CA LYS A 61 48.40 -25.99 -12.56
C LYS A 61 47.59 -26.44 -11.34
N THR A 62 48.13 -26.26 -10.15
CA THR A 62 47.50 -26.67 -8.88
C THR A 62 46.51 -25.61 -8.44
N PHE A 63 46.97 -24.36 -8.30
CA PHE A 63 46.13 -23.23 -7.91
C PHE A 63 45.59 -22.52 -9.14
N THR A 64 44.31 -22.75 -9.45
CA THR A 64 43.61 -22.02 -10.50
C THR A 64 42.30 -21.46 -9.95
N ILE A 65 41.93 -20.24 -10.36
CA ILE A 65 40.69 -19.58 -9.94
C ILE A 65 39.48 -20.46 -10.28
N GLY A 66 38.58 -20.63 -9.32
CA GLY A 66 37.37 -21.45 -9.43
C GLY A 66 37.52 -22.89 -8.94
N LYS A 67 38.73 -23.36 -8.63
CA LYS A 67 38.90 -24.67 -7.97
C LYS A 67 38.42 -24.67 -6.53
N SER A 68 37.93 -25.82 -6.11
CA SER A 68 37.53 -26.07 -4.73
C SER A 68 38.75 -26.32 -3.85
N ILE A 69 38.68 -25.87 -2.60
CA ILE A 69 39.76 -26.02 -1.62
C ILE A 69 39.18 -26.31 -0.24
N GLU A 70 39.81 -27.24 0.47
CA GLU A 70 39.53 -27.54 1.87
C GLU A 70 40.81 -27.33 2.68
N ILE A 71 40.71 -26.53 3.73
CA ILE A 71 41.84 -26.19 4.60
C ILE A 71 41.45 -26.54 6.03
N GLY A 72 42.35 -27.23 6.72
CA GLY A 72 42.17 -27.68 8.09
C GLY A 72 43.48 -27.86 8.82
N PHE A 73 43.41 -28.38 10.03
CA PHE A 73 44.58 -28.74 10.82
C PHE A 73 44.35 -30.09 11.48
N SER A 74 45.40 -30.91 11.57
CA SER A 74 45.40 -32.09 12.43
C SER A 74 45.93 -31.72 13.82
N SER A 75 45.23 -32.17 14.85
CA SER A 75 45.70 -32.06 16.23
C SER A 75 46.58 -33.28 16.55
N SER A 76 47.88 -33.07 16.77
CA SER A 76 48.80 -34.11 17.23
C SER A 76 48.96 -34.02 18.75
N THR A 77 48.26 -34.86 19.48
CA THR A 77 48.43 -35.01 20.94
C THR A 77 49.63 -35.91 21.25
N THR A 78 50.85 -35.35 21.22
CA THR A 78 52.11 -35.94 21.74
C THR A 78 52.55 -37.32 21.22
N GLU A 79 53.85 -37.63 21.32
CA GLU A 79 54.46 -38.92 20.92
C GLU A 79 54.15 -40.09 21.90
N ASP A 80 52.98 -40.06 22.57
CA ASP A 80 52.59 -41.08 23.54
C ASP A 80 51.71 -42.14 22.87
N THR A 81 52.08 -43.41 23.01
CA THR A 81 51.46 -44.56 22.33
C THR A 81 49.99 -44.79 22.70
N ASP A 82 49.50 -44.15 23.77
CA ASP A 82 48.12 -44.22 24.24
C ASP A 82 47.14 -43.22 23.55
N PHE A 83 47.62 -42.30 22.70
CA PHE A 83 46.81 -41.25 22.03
C PHE A 83 46.82 -41.35 20.48
N SER A 84 46.54 -42.55 19.96
CA SER A 84 46.70 -42.94 18.55
C SER A 84 45.63 -42.44 17.55
N GLU A 85 44.77 -41.48 17.90
CA GLU A 85 43.79 -40.90 16.96
C GLU A 85 44.15 -39.46 16.58
N SER A 86 44.74 -39.28 15.39
CA SER A 86 44.87 -37.95 14.78
C SER A 86 43.47 -37.44 14.41
N LYS A 87 42.97 -36.44 15.13
CA LYS A 87 41.74 -35.74 14.72
C LYS A 87 42.07 -34.72 13.65
N GLU A 88 41.58 -34.99 12.44
CA GLU A 88 41.60 -34.07 11.31
C GLU A 88 40.36 -33.18 11.33
N ASP A 89 40.54 -31.88 11.48
CA ASP A 89 39.44 -30.91 11.43
C ASP A 89 39.61 -29.99 10.22
N ILE A 90 38.66 -30.06 9.29
CA ILE A 90 38.53 -29.12 8.18
C ILE A 90 37.83 -27.86 8.70
N LEU A 91 38.50 -26.71 8.58
CA LEU A 91 38.01 -25.42 9.05
C LEU A 91 37.25 -24.66 7.97
N LEU A 92 37.74 -24.70 6.73
CA LEU A 92 37.11 -23.96 5.64
C LEU A 92 37.08 -24.79 4.37
N SER A 93 35.89 -24.87 3.77
CA SER A 93 35.65 -25.36 2.42
C SER A 93 35.21 -24.20 1.54
N GLY A 94 35.99 -23.88 0.51
CA GLY A 94 35.78 -22.70 -0.31
C GLY A 94 36.27 -22.85 -1.74
N GLU A 95 36.41 -21.70 -2.40
CA GLU A 95 36.85 -21.61 -3.79
C GLU A 95 37.96 -20.57 -3.93
N ILE A 96 38.95 -20.88 -4.77
CA ILE A 96 40.03 -19.92 -5.08
C ILE A 96 39.44 -18.78 -5.92
N THR A 97 39.53 -17.55 -5.43
CA THR A 97 38.99 -16.37 -6.12
C THR A 97 40.06 -15.42 -6.64
N ALA A 98 41.27 -15.46 -6.06
CA ALA A 98 42.39 -14.63 -6.49
C ALA A 98 43.73 -15.33 -6.26
N ILE A 99 44.69 -15.02 -7.12
CA ILE A 99 46.07 -15.44 -7.02
C ILE A 99 46.92 -14.20 -7.24
N GLU A 100 47.80 -13.89 -6.31
CA GLU A 100 48.74 -12.78 -6.37
C GLU A 100 50.16 -13.35 -6.33
N ALA A 101 51.12 -12.64 -6.91
CA ALA A 101 52.53 -12.87 -6.62
C ALA A 101 53.24 -11.56 -6.35
N GLN A 102 54.15 -11.62 -5.39
CA GLN A 102 54.97 -10.48 -5.01
C GLN A 102 56.42 -10.78 -5.36
N PHE A 103 56.95 -10.12 -6.39
CA PHE A 103 58.37 -10.23 -6.73
C PHE A 103 59.19 -9.35 -5.79
N ASN A 104 60.14 -9.94 -5.06
CA ASN A 104 61.05 -9.21 -4.18
C ASN A 104 62.49 -9.20 -4.72
N SER A 105 63.33 -8.34 -4.14
CA SER A 105 64.74 -8.17 -4.52
C SER A 105 65.62 -9.38 -4.21
N GLU A 106 65.12 -10.36 -3.46
CA GLU A 106 65.84 -11.58 -3.08
C GLU A 106 65.59 -12.75 -4.06
N SER A 107 64.96 -12.49 -5.22
CA SER A 107 64.53 -13.51 -6.20
C SER A 107 63.55 -14.54 -5.62
N GLN A 108 62.84 -14.18 -4.55
CA GLN A 108 61.67 -14.91 -4.09
C GLN A 108 60.43 -14.25 -4.70
N ALA A 109 59.55 -15.08 -5.27
CA ALA A 109 58.28 -14.64 -5.83
C ALA A 109 57.13 -15.38 -5.13
N PRO A 110 56.95 -15.20 -3.79
CA PRO A 110 55.91 -15.91 -3.06
C PRO A 110 54.54 -15.73 -3.69
N ILE A 111 53.81 -16.84 -3.78
CA ILE A 111 52.47 -16.90 -4.34
C ILE A 111 51.49 -16.74 -3.19
N ILE A 112 50.57 -15.80 -3.32
CA ILE A 112 49.48 -15.58 -2.37
C ILE A 112 48.19 -16.09 -3.02
N VAL A 113 47.66 -17.20 -2.52
CA VAL A 113 46.38 -17.74 -2.97
C VAL A 113 45.31 -17.27 -2.01
N ARG A 114 44.30 -16.58 -2.53
CA ARG A 114 43.16 -16.11 -1.75
C ARG A 114 41.87 -16.73 -2.26
N GLY A 115 40.96 -16.96 -1.34
CA GLY A 115 39.61 -17.36 -1.69
C GLY A 115 38.65 -17.18 -0.55
N TYR A 116 37.41 -17.52 -0.85
CA TYR A 116 36.32 -17.40 0.08
C TYR A 116 35.56 -18.72 0.16
N ASP A 117 34.81 -18.89 1.24
CA ASP A 117 33.76 -19.89 1.27
C ASP A 117 32.73 -19.68 0.14
N VAL A 118 31.81 -20.63 -0.03
CA VAL A 118 30.79 -20.57 -1.10
C VAL A 118 29.81 -19.39 -0.97
N SER A 119 29.80 -18.65 0.15
CA SER A 119 28.93 -17.49 0.35
C SER A 119 29.29 -16.30 -0.55
N HIS A 120 30.53 -16.21 -1.04
CA HIS A 120 30.93 -15.13 -1.95
C HIS A 120 30.09 -15.10 -3.24
N ARG A 121 29.48 -16.24 -3.64
CA ARG A 121 28.55 -16.31 -4.77
C ARG A 121 27.30 -15.47 -4.56
N LEU A 122 26.86 -15.26 -3.31
CA LEU A 122 25.69 -14.43 -2.96
C LEU A 122 25.96 -12.93 -3.12
N HIS A 123 27.23 -12.52 -3.18
CA HIS A 123 27.63 -11.13 -3.45
C HIS A 123 27.69 -10.81 -4.95
N ARG A 124 27.55 -11.82 -5.83
CA ARG A 124 27.65 -11.63 -7.28
C ARG A 124 26.30 -11.27 -7.88
N GLY A 125 26.29 -10.14 -8.59
CA GLY A 125 25.10 -9.63 -9.28
C GLY A 125 24.08 -8.97 -8.35
N ARG A 126 23.29 -8.06 -8.90
CA ARG A 126 22.15 -7.42 -8.23
C ARG A 126 20.87 -7.87 -8.91
N TYR A 127 19.83 -8.08 -8.13
CA TYR A 127 18.56 -8.64 -8.60
C TYR A 127 17.42 -7.66 -8.33
N ASN A 128 16.44 -7.64 -9.23
CA ASN A 128 15.19 -6.90 -9.07
C ASN A 128 14.01 -7.85 -9.32
N ARG A 129 13.47 -8.45 -8.24
CA ARG A 129 12.52 -9.58 -8.37
C ARG A 129 11.62 -9.72 -7.15
N SER A 130 10.50 -10.42 -7.35
CA SER A 130 9.50 -10.66 -6.32
C SER A 130 9.43 -12.14 -5.90
N PHE A 131 9.13 -12.37 -4.62
CA PHE A 131 8.89 -13.67 -4.03
C PHE A 131 7.47 -13.70 -3.47
N GLN A 132 6.57 -14.35 -4.19
CA GLN A 132 5.15 -14.40 -3.88
C GLN A 132 4.87 -15.58 -2.93
N ASN A 133 4.15 -15.33 -1.85
CA ASN A 133 3.70 -16.34 -0.89
C ASN A 133 4.81 -17.18 -0.24
N MET A 134 5.98 -16.57 -0.02
CA MET A 134 7.12 -17.24 0.58
C MET A 134 7.45 -16.65 1.96
N LYS A 135 7.87 -17.49 2.90
CA LYS A 135 8.55 -17.05 4.12
C LYS A 135 10.00 -16.72 3.81
N ASP A 136 10.66 -15.98 4.69
CA ASP A 136 12.10 -15.71 4.55
C ASP A 136 12.92 -17.01 4.49
N SER A 137 12.55 -18.01 5.28
CA SER A 137 13.18 -19.35 5.24
C SER A 137 13.02 -20.05 3.89
N ASP A 138 11.90 -19.84 3.21
CA ASP A 138 11.63 -20.42 1.89
C ASP A 138 12.43 -19.67 0.82
N ILE A 139 12.53 -18.34 0.94
CA ILE A 139 13.32 -17.50 0.03
C ILE A 139 14.80 -17.82 0.16
N VAL A 140 15.32 -17.99 1.39
CA VAL A 140 16.69 -18.46 1.62
C VAL A 140 16.91 -19.79 0.91
N SER A 141 16.02 -20.76 1.10
CA SER A 141 16.12 -22.08 0.48
C SER A 141 16.11 -22.02 -1.06
N LYS A 142 15.33 -21.11 -1.64
CA LYS A 142 15.28 -20.88 -3.10
C LYS A 142 16.59 -20.25 -3.60
N ILE A 143 17.05 -19.17 -2.96
CA ILE A 143 18.26 -18.44 -3.38
C ILE A 143 19.50 -19.34 -3.31
N ILE A 144 19.68 -20.13 -2.24
CA ILE A 144 20.84 -21.03 -2.14
C ILE A 144 20.81 -22.12 -3.22
N GLY A 145 19.62 -22.58 -3.62
CA GLY A 145 19.46 -23.52 -4.73
C GLY A 145 19.88 -22.93 -6.07
N GLU A 146 19.54 -21.65 -6.31
CA GLU A 146 19.93 -20.93 -7.52
C GLU A 146 21.45 -20.72 -7.64
N VAL A 147 22.14 -20.46 -6.52
CA VAL A 147 23.61 -20.22 -6.50
C VAL A 147 24.44 -21.47 -6.23
N GLY A 148 23.81 -22.62 -6.02
CA GLY A 148 24.46 -23.90 -5.77
C GLY A 148 25.18 -24.01 -4.43
N ILE A 149 24.57 -23.48 -3.35
CA ILE A 149 25.07 -23.61 -1.97
C ILE A 149 24.25 -24.67 -1.24
N SER A 150 24.92 -25.55 -0.49
CA SER A 150 24.25 -26.61 0.27
C SER A 150 23.46 -26.05 1.46
N LYS A 151 22.31 -26.66 1.75
CA LYS A 151 21.44 -26.28 2.87
C LYS A 151 22.00 -26.81 4.20
N GLY A 152 22.24 -25.91 5.15
CA GLY A 152 22.50 -26.21 6.55
C GLY A 152 21.22 -26.15 7.39
N THR A 153 21.33 -25.59 8.60
CA THR A 153 20.17 -25.32 9.47
C THR A 153 19.43 -24.09 8.96
N ILE A 154 18.17 -24.25 8.54
CA ILE A 154 17.29 -23.13 8.20
C ILE A 154 16.08 -23.21 9.12
N ASP A 155 16.03 -22.33 10.11
CA ASP A 155 14.88 -22.22 11.01
C ASP A 155 13.71 -21.55 10.27
N SER A 156 12.48 -22.01 10.54
CA SER A 156 11.29 -21.37 9.96
C SER A 156 11.13 -19.97 10.54
N THR A 157 10.95 -18.97 9.68
CA THR A 157 10.52 -17.63 10.11
C THR A 157 9.01 -17.55 10.29
N GLY A 158 8.55 -16.47 10.92
CA GLY A 158 7.15 -16.05 10.82
C GLY A 158 6.87 -15.52 9.41
N GLY A 159 5.63 -15.67 8.92
CA GLY A 159 5.23 -15.27 7.57
C GLY A 159 4.51 -16.39 6.80
N PRO A 160 3.97 -16.15 5.58
CA PRO A 160 4.34 -15.09 4.63
C PRO A 160 4.03 -13.67 5.13
N TYR A 161 4.88 -12.72 4.76
CA TYR A 161 4.74 -11.31 5.12
C TYR A 161 3.68 -10.67 4.24
N GLY A 162 2.74 -9.98 4.87
CA GLY A 162 1.50 -9.54 4.25
C GLY A 162 0.40 -9.56 5.29
N PHE A 163 -0.62 -8.75 5.07
CA PHE A 163 -1.73 -8.53 6.01
C PHE A 163 -2.73 -9.72 6.08
N GLY A 164 -2.21 -10.95 6.17
CA GLY A 164 -2.97 -12.19 6.08
C GLY A 164 -3.61 -12.43 4.71
N ASP A 165 -3.24 -11.63 3.70
CA ASP A 165 -3.70 -11.83 2.33
C ASP A 165 -2.95 -13.04 1.72
N PRO A 166 -3.63 -13.97 1.03
CA PRO A 166 -3.04 -15.20 0.48
C PRO A 166 -2.08 -14.97 -0.71
N VAL A 167 -1.61 -13.74 -0.88
CA VAL A 167 -0.75 -13.27 -1.97
C VAL A 167 0.30 -12.27 -1.45
N GLY A 168 0.77 -12.46 -0.21
CA GLY A 168 1.82 -11.64 0.38
C GLY A 168 3.11 -11.77 -0.43
N TYR A 169 3.78 -10.66 -0.74
CA TYR A 169 5.00 -10.68 -1.54
C TYR A 169 6.17 -9.99 -0.84
N ILE A 170 7.38 -10.48 -1.10
CA ILE A 170 8.63 -9.83 -0.72
C ILE A 170 9.40 -9.48 -1.98
N PHE A 171 9.95 -8.28 -2.05
CA PHE A 171 10.67 -7.75 -3.19
C PHE A 171 12.14 -7.55 -2.84
N GLN A 172 13.02 -7.95 -3.77
CA GLN A 172 14.45 -7.72 -3.71
C GLN A 172 14.78 -6.53 -4.61
N GLU A 173 15.12 -5.37 -4.02
CA GLU A 173 15.22 -4.07 -4.70
C GLU A 173 16.64 -3.74 -5.15
N ASN A 174 17.07 -4.23 -6.32
CA ASN A 174 18.42 -3.97 -6.83
C ASN A 174 19.52 -4.30 -5.79
N GLN A 175 19.31 -5.37 -5.04
CA GLN A 175 20.18 -5.87 -3.98
C GLN A 175 20.90 -7.13 -4.47
N THR A 176 22.11 -7.36 -3.98
CA THR A 176 22.74 -8.68 -4.03
C THR A 176 21.93 -9.68 -3.20
N ASN A 177 22.12 -10.97 -3.44
CA ASN A 177 21.45 -11.99 -2.62
C ASN A 177 21.92 -11.92 -1.17
N MET A 178 23.19 -11.60 -0.90
CA MET A 178 23.69 -11.45 0.47
C MET A 178 23.07 -10.26 1.20
N GLU A 179 23.04 -9.07 0.60
CA GLU A 179 22.42 -7.87 1.21
C GLU A 179 20.97 -8.15 1.59
N PHE A 180 20.20 -8.71 0.67
CA PHE A 180 18.81 -9.05 0.88
C PHE A 180 18.61 -10.09 1.99
N LEU A 181 19.37 -11.20 1.96
CA LEU A 181 19.25 -12.25 2.98
C LEU A 181 19.68 -11.77 4.37
N ARG A 182 20.67 -10.89 4.47
CA ARG A 182 21.08 -10.28 5.75
C ARG A 182 20.01 -9.37 6.32
N GLU A 183 19.37 -8.57 5.46
CA GLU A 183 18.23 -7.73 5.88
C GLU A 183 17.09 -8.60 6.45
N ARG A 184 16.80 -9.73 5.78
CA ARG A 184 15.82 -10.71 6.28
C ARG A 184 16.26 -11.38 7.58
N ALA A 185 17.54 -11.72 7.72
CA ALA A 185 18.09 -12.30 8.94
C ALA A 185 17.96 -11.32 10.12
N ALA A 186 18.41 -10.08 9.94
CA ALA A 186 18.34 -9.01 10.93
C ALA A 186 16.90 -8.71 11.36
N ARG A 187 15.94 -8.67 10.41
CA ARG A 187 14.52 -8.45 10.71
C ARG A 187 13.94 -9.51 11.66
N ASN A 188 14.44 -10.74 11.60
CA ASN A 188 13.96 -11.86 12.43
C ASN A 188 14.86 -12.14 13.66
N GLY A 189 16.02 -11.49 13.79
CA GLY A 189 17.03 -11.79 14.81
C GLY A 189 17.75 -13.12 14.55
N PHE A 190 17.93 -13.45 13.28
CA PHE A 190 18.60 -14.67 12.82
C PHE A 190 20.04 -14.33 12.41
N GLU A 191 20.91 -15.32 12.51
CA GLU A 191 22.26 -15.31 11.96
C GLU A 191 22.26 -15.95 10.57
N LEU A 192 23.08 -15.40 9.67
CA LEU A 192 23.27 -15.87 8.30
C LEU A 192 24.77 -16.07 8.05
N PHE A 193 25.21 -17.32 7.99
CA PHE A 193 26.63 -17.64 7.80
C PHE A 193 26.79 -18.96 7.04
N VAL A 194 27.99 -19.19 6.49
CA VAL A 194 28.35 -20.46 5.87
C VAL A 194 29.38 -21.16 6.75
N GLN A 195 29.15 -22.44 7.00
CA GLN A 195 30.06 -23.30 7.74
C GLN A 195 30.04 -24.69 7.08
N ASP A 196 31.20 -25.32 6.92
CA ASP A 196 31.34 -26.65 6.33
C ASP A 196 30.65 -26.76 4.94
N GLY A 197 30.76 -25.71 4.12
CA GLY A 197 30.14 -25.62 2.79
C GLY A 197 28.61 -25.50 2.78
N LYS A 198 27.98 -25.33 3.95
CA LYS A 198 26.53 -25.22 4.11
C LYS A 198 26.14 -23.86 4.63
N LEU A 199 25.05 -23.31 4.12
CA LEU A 199 24.48 -22.05 4.62
C LEU A 199 23.50 -22.30 5.76
N HIS A 200 23.71 -21.58 6.85
CA HIS A 200 22.85 -21.58 8.03
C HIS A 200 22.08 -20.25 8.09
N PHE A 201 20.78 -20.36 8.34
CA PHE A 201 19.86 -19.25 8.57
C PHE A 201 18.98 -19.60 9.77
N ARG A 202 19.45 -19.26 10.97
CA ARG A 202 18.87 -19.77 12.22
C ARG A 202 18.91 -18.73 13.33
N LYS A 203 18.22 -18.97 14.44
CA LYS A 203 18.43 -18.14 15.64
C LYS A 203 19.75 -18.51 16.31
N PRO A 204 20.45 -17.55 16.95
CA PRO A 204 21.59 -17.86 17.79
C PRO A 204 21.18 -18.90 18.85
N LYS A 205 21.99 -19.94 18.99
CA LYS A 205 21.74 -21.03 19.95
C LYS A 205 22.97 -21.32 20.78
N GLU A 206 22.73 -21.73 22.03
CA GLU A 206 23.77 -22.25 22.90
C GLU A 206 24.07 -23.70 22.49
N ASP A 207 25.01 -23.87 21.56
CA ASP A 207 25.58 -25.18 21.22
C ASP A 207 26.57 -25.65 22.31
N SER A 208 27.16 -26.83 22.12
CA SER A 208 28.18 -27.40 23.03
C SER A 208 29.23 -26.38 23.44
N SER A 209 29.44 -26.21 24.75
CA SER A 209 30.38 -25.21 25.28
C SER A 209 31.78 -25.79 25.46
N LEU A 210 32.75 -25.16 24.80
CA LEU A 210 34.18 -25.44 25.02
C LEU A 210 34.66 -24.61 26.22
N SER A 211 35.33 -25.24 27.18
CA SER A 211 35.89 -24.52 28.34
C SER A 211 37.37 -24.22 28.12
N LEU A 212 37.75 -22.96 28.26
CA LEU A 212 39.14 -22.49 28.14
C LEU A 212 39.59 -21.79 29.42
N GLU A 213 40.80 -22.07 29.87
CA GLU A 213 41.43 -21.53 31.09
C GLU A 213 42.49 -20.47 30.76
N TRP A 214 42.50 -19.38 31.53
CA TRP A 214 43.50 -18.32 31.42
C TRP A 214 44.93 -18.83 31.65
N LEU A 215 45.89 -18.38 30.83
CA LEU A 215 47.31 -18.81 30.85
C LEU A 215 47.58 -20.30 30.59
N LYS A 216 46.53 -21.11 30.42
CA LYS A 216 46.63 -22.51 30.01
C LYS A 216 46.27 -22.66 28.54
N ASP A 217 45.06 -22.25 28.18
CA ASP A 217 44.57 -22.33 26.79
C ASP A 217 44.59 -20.95 26.10
N ILE A 218 44.48 -19.87 26.90
CA ILE A 218 44.41 -18.49 26.40
C ILE A 218 45.67 -17.73 26.78
N SER A 219 46.31 -17.15 25.78
CA SER A 219 47.56 -16.38 25.92
C SER A 219 47.33 -14.87 25.98
N LYS A 220 46.27 -14.36 25.33
CA LYS A 220 45.90 -12.94 25.33
C LYS A 220 44.39 -12.81 25.45
N PHE A 221 43.94 -11.85 26.24
CA PHE A 221 42.52 -11.53 26.37
C PHE A 221 42.35 -10.03 26.58
N HIS A 222 41.57 -9.41 25.71
CA HIS A 222 41.13 -8.03 25.80
C HIS A 222 39.59 -8.04 25.88
N VAL A 223 39.03 -7.32 26.85
CA VAL A 223 37.58 -7.22 27.01
C VAL A 223 37.18 -5.78 27.22
N ARG A 224 36.14 -5.37 26.51
CA ARG A 224 35.47 -4.09 26.64
C ARG A 224 34.03 -4.36 27.08
N VAL A 225 33.68 -3.80 28.23
CA VAL A 225 32.29 -3.78 28.71
C VAL A 225 31.79 -2.34 28.57
N SER A 226 30.74 -2.13 27.79
CA SER A 226 30.22 -0.80 27.47
C SER A 226 28.71 -0.71 27.69
N SER A 227 28.29 0.34 28.38
CA SER A 227 26.87 0.68 28.55
C SER A 227 26.38 1.76 27.60
N ALA A 228 27.22 2.21 26.65
CA ALA A 228 26.98 3.42 25.85
C ALA A 228 25.69 3.36 25.01
N GLU A 229 25.37 2.19 24.44
CA GLU A 229 24.20 1.98 23.58
C GLU A 229 23.10 1.13 24.26
N GLN A 230 23.21 0.90 25.57
CA GLN A 230 22.28 0.03 26.29
C GLN A 230 20.94 0.73 26.55
N VAL A 231 19.85 0.05 26.23
CA VAL A 231 18.48 0.57 26.38
C VAL A 231 17.66 -0.27 27.36
N SER A 232 16.73 0.36 28.07
CA SER A 232 15.84 -0.33 29.01
C SER A 232 14.76 -1.15 28.29
N GLU A 233 14.32 -0.67 27.13
CA GLU A 233 13.34 -1.32 26.28
C GLU A 233 13.46 -0.87 24.81
N VAL A 234 13.01 -1.74 23.91
CA VAL A 234 12.78 -1.46 22.49
C VAL A 234 11.28 -1.58 22.24
N GLU A 235 10.67 -0.51 21.74
CA GLU A 235 9.26 -0.47 21.33
C GLU A 235 9.18 -0.34 19.81
N VAL A 236 8.51 -1.28 19.16
CA VAL A 236 8.19 -1.23 17.72
C VAL A 236 6.73 -0.82 17.57
N ARG A 237 6.50 0.22 16.76
CA ARG A 237 5.16 0.73 16.45
C ARG A 237 4.85 0.57 14.97
N GLY A 238 3.60 0.20 14.68
CA GLY A 238 3.05 0.23 13.34
C GLY A 238 1.56 0.52 13.34
N TRP A 239 0.98 0.61 12.14
CA TRP A 239 -0.44 0.85 11.96
C TRP A 239 -1.11 -0.34 11.30
N ASP A 240 -2.06 -0.97 12.00
CA ASP A 240 -2.95 -1.96 11.43
C ASP A 240 -4.13 -1.25 10.78
N TYR A 241 -4.05 -1.04 9.46
CA TYR A 241 -5.15 -0.40 8.74
C TYR A 241 -6.39 -1.28 8.59
N GLN A 242 -6.30 -2.60 8.79
CA GLN A 242 -7.46 -3.50 8.72
C GLN A 242 -8.38 -3.28 9.92
N ASN A 243 -7.77 -3.24 11.10
CA ASN A 243 -8.48 -3.08 12.36
C ASN A 243 -8.52 -1.63 12.85
N LYS A 244 -7.86 -0.71 12.12
CA LYS A 244 -7.77 0.72 12.43
C LYS A 244 -7.21 0.99 13.83
N GLN A 245 -6.12 0.31 14.18
CA GLN A 245 -5.49 0.40 15.49
C GLN A 245 -3.96 0.40 15.40
N ALA A 246 -3.30 0.91 16.44
CA ALA A 246 -1.85 0.83 16.54
C ALA A 246 -1.41 -0.59 16.88
N ILE A 247 -0.37 -1.07 16.19
CA ILE A 247 0.40 -2.25 16.59
C ILE A 247 1.53 -1.73 17.46
N ILE A 248 1.62 -2.20 18.70
CA ILE A 248 2.69 -1.84 19.63
C ILE A 248 3.24 -3.14 20.21
N SER A 249 4.56 -3.33 20.11
CA SER A 249 5.26 -4.44 20.75
C SER A 249 6.50 -3.92 21.45
N THR A 250 6.65 -4.26 22.73
CA THR A 250 7.74 -3.79 23.58
C THR A 250 8.54 -4.98 24.10
N LYS A 251 9.85 -4.93 23.95
CA LYS A 251 10.79 -5.91 24.51
C LYS A 251 11.72 -5.24 25.49
N ASN A 252 11.98 -5.95 26.58
CA ASN A 252 12.86 -5.50 27.65
C ASN A 252 13.68 -6.68 28.17
N SER A 253 14.47 -6.42 29.22
CA SER A 253 15.35 -7.42 29.83
C SER A 253 14.73 -8.77 30.21
N GLN A 254 13.43 -8.84 30.52
CA GLN A 254 12.75 -10.12 30.81
C GLN A 254 12.68 -11.03 29.57
N ASN A 255 12.90 -10.45 28.39
CA ASN A 255 12.91 -11.14 27.11
C ASN A 255 14.31 -11.30 26.52
N SER A 256 15.38 -10.97 27.27
CA SER A 256 16.75 -11.06 26.78
C SER A 256 17.13 -12.49 26.40
N GLN A 257 17.61 -12.71 25.17
CA GLN A 257 18.09 -14.01 24.68
C GLN A 257 19.59 -14.00 24.36
N ILE A 258 20.36 -13.18 25.08
CA ILE A 258 21.80 -13.04 24.85
C ILE A 258 22.54 -14.29 25.33
N LEU A 259 23.43 -14.80 24.49
CA LEU A 259 24.25 -15.98 24.77
C LEU A 259 25.53 -15.62 25.55
N THR A 260 26.11 -14.44 25.30
CA THR A 260 27.26 -13.92 26.06
C THR A 260 26.84 -13.46 27.45
N LYS A 261 27.35 -14.11 28.49
CA LYS A 261 27.03 -13.85 29.91
C LYS A 261 28.33 -13.82 30.72
N THR A 262 28.62 -12.70 31.36
CA THR A 262 29.82 -12.53 32.20
C THR A 262 29.46 -12.29 33.65
N ASP A 263 30.40 -12.57 34.55
CA ASP A 263 30.23 -12.34 36.00
C ASP A 263 30.15 -10.84 36.36
N GLN A 264 30.45 -9.91 35.44
CA GLN A 264 30.16 -8.47 35.58
C GLN A 264 28.67 -8.12 35.52
N GLY A 265 27.80 -9.08 35.16
CA GLY A 265 26.36 -8.92 35.07
C GLY A 265 25.85 -8.78 33.64
N GLU A 266 24.56 -8.49 33.52
CA GLU A 266 23.88 -8.22 32.24
C GLU A 266 23.82 -6.70 31.99
N GLY A 267 23.85 -6.28 30.72
CA GLY A 267 23.84 -4.85 30.32
C GLY A 267 22.75 -4.02 30.99
N LYS A 268 21.64 -4.65 31.38
CA LYS A 268 20.57 -4.04 32.20
C LYS A 268 21.07 -3.39 33.48
N LYS A 269 21.91 -4.06 34.27
CA LYS A 269 22.36 -3.54 35.59
C LYS A 269 23.13 -2.23 35.47
N ILE A 270 23.82 -2.04 34.35
CA ILE A 270 24.65 -0.86 34.09
C ILE A 270 23.85 0.21 33.33
N SER A 271 22.87 -0.15 32.50
CA SER A 271 21.95 0.84 31.88
C SER A 271 21.22 1.71 32.93
N THR A 272 20.90 1.14 34.10
CA THR A 272 20.30 1.85 35.22
C THR A 272 21.31 2.61 36.10
N ALA A 273 22.61 2.49 35.83
CA ALA A 273 23.65 3.23 36.56
C ALA A 273 23.67 4.72 36.17
N PHE A 274 23.07 5.08 35.04
CA PHE A 274 22.89 6.46 34.59
C PHE A 274 21.48 6.95 34.90
N LYS A 275 21.31 8.25 35.12
CA LYS A 275 19.97 8.83 35.33
C LYS A 275 19.14 8.70 34.07
N GLY A 276 17.99 8.02 34.17
CA GLY A 276 17.04 7.82 33.08
C GLY A 276 16.85 6.35 32.73
N SER A 277 15.84 6.07 31.92
CA SER A 277 15.59 4.73 31.35
C SER A 277 15.45 4.89 29.85
N PRO A 278 16.56 4.93 29.11
CA PRO A 278 16.54 5.22 27.68
C PRO A 278 15.78 4.14 26.92
N LYS A 279 14.86 4.57 26.05
CA LYS A 279 14.00 3.71 25.25
C LYS A 279 14.28 3.93 23.77
N THR A 280 14.32 2.85 23.00
CA THR A 280 14.37 2.92 21.53
C THR A 280 12.98 2.72 20.98
N ILE A 281 12.47 3.69 20.20
CA ILE A 281 11.16 3.58 19.54
C ILE A 281 11.38 3.51 18.03
N VAL A 282 10.96 2.41 17.43
CA VAL A 282 11.06 2.16 15.99
C VAL A 282 9.72 2.50 15.34
N VAL A 283 9.74 3.44 14.40
CA VAL A 283 8.54 3.96 13.70
C VAL A 283 8.69 3.98 12.18
N ASP A 284 9.88 3.67 11.68
CA ASP A 284 10.28 3.71 10.27
C ASP A 284 10.22 2.34 9.59
N LYS A 285 10.00 1.26 10.35
CA LYS A 285 9.82 -0.11 9.84
C LYS A 285 8.35 -0.51 9.96
N PRO A 286 7.57 -0.45 8.88
CA PRO A 286 6.16 -0.74 8.98
C PRO A 286 5.92 -2.25 9.14
N VAL A 287 4.99 -2.60 10.02
CA VAL A 287 4.66 -3.97 10.43
C VAL A 287 3.20 -4.28 10.13
N SER A 288 2.93 -5.51 9.70
CA SER A 288 1.58 -5.97 9.33
C SER A 288 0.90 -6.78 10.43
N SER A 289 1.64 -7.23 11.44
CA SER A 289 1.06 -8.01 12.54
C SER A 289 1.81 -7.78 13.87
N PRO A 290 1.14 -8.02 15.01
CA PRO A 290 1.81 -7.98 16.32
C PRO A 290 2.97 -8.96 16.44
N LYS A 291 2.89 -10.14 15.81
CA LYS A 291 3.98 -11.15 15.81
C LYS A 291 5.22 -10.66 15.07
N GLU A 292 5.03 -9.94 13.97
CA GLU A 292 6.12 -9.34 13.22
C GLU A 292 6.78 -8.21 14.02
N ALA A 293 5.97 -7.34 14.64
CA ALA A 293 6.47 -6.30 15.54
C ALA A 293 7.25 -6.89 16.72
N GLU A 294 6.78 -8.01 17.26
CA GLU A 294 7.46 -8.76 18.33
C GLU A 294 8.82 -9.31 17.88
N ALA A 295 8.90 -9.90 16.69
CA ALA A 295 10.15 -10.42 16.14
C ALA A 295 11.19 -9.31 15.94
N ILE A 296 10.79 -8.18 15.35
CA ILE A 296 11.68 -7.03 15.14
C ILE A 296 12.12 -6.42 16.47
N ALA A 297 11.19 -6.23 17.42
CA ALA A 297 11.52 -5.70 18.74
C ALA A 297 12.50 -6.62 19.49
N GLN A 298 12.31 -7.94 19.36
CA GLN A 298 13.20 -8.93 19.98
C GLN A 298 14.58 -8.94 19.34
N ALA A 299 14.64 -8.89 18.00
CA ALA A 299 15.89 -8.85 17.24
C ALA A 299 16.72 -7.63 17.63
N LEU A 300 16.13 -6.44 17.57
CA LEU A 300 16.80 -5.17 17.91
C LEU A 300 17.19 -5.11 19.39
N TYR A 301 16.35 -5.64 20.30
CA TYR A 301 16.70 -5.70 21.71
C TYR A 301 17.91 -6.61 21.96
N ASN A 302 17.93 -7.79 21.34
CA ASN A 302 19.05 -8.74 21.45
C ASN A 302 20.33 -8.17 20.83
N GLU A 303 20.22 -7.46 19.71
CA GLU A 303 21.33 -6.79 19.03
C GLU A 303 21.97 -5.73 19.94
N LEU A 304 21.18 -4.76 20.42
CA LEU A 304 21.67 -3.69 21.31
C LEU A 304 22.21 -4.26 22.64
N SER A 305 21.51 -5.24 23.22
CA SER A 305 21.95 -5.82 24.49
C SER A 305 23.20 -6.70 24.32
N GLY A 306 23.41 -7.27 23.12
CA GLY A 306 24.57 -8.09 22.78
C GLY A 306 25.88 -7.31 22.67
N GLU A 307 25.83 -6.01 22.33
CA GLU A 307 27.00 -5.12 22.29
C GLU A 307 27.59 -4.79 23.65
N PHE A 308 26.92 -5.21 24.74
CA PHE A 308 27.37 -4.93 26.10
C PHE A 308 28.80 -5.43 26.38
N VAL A 309 29.17 -6.58 25.82
CA VAL A 309 30.49 -7.19 25.98
C VAL A 309 31.11 -7.44 24.61
N GLN A 310 32.23 -6.78 24.35
CA GLN A 310 33.12 -7.07 23.24
C GLN A 310 34.41 -7.65 23.79
N ALA A 311 34.97 -8.66 23.13
CA ALA A 311 36.23 -9.25 23.57
C ALA A 311 37.03 -9.79 22.40
N ASP A 312 38.35 -9.82 22.59
CA ASP A 312 39.35 -10.40 21.70
C ASP A 312 40.23 -11.33 22.50
N ALA A 313 40.42 -12.53 22.01
CA ALA A 313 41.19 -13.56 22.68
C ALA A 313 42.14 -14.25 21.71
N SER A 314 43.27 -14.71 22.22
CA SER A 314 44.22 -15.54 21.47
C SER A 314 44.53 -16.79 22.28
N SER A 315 44.51 -17.93 21.62
CA SER A 315 44.71 -19.25 22.20
C SER A 315 45.74 -20.07 21.41
N GLU A 316 46.30 -21.10 22.04
CA GLU A 316 47.03 -22.14 21.30
C GLU A 316 46.08 -22.75 20.26
N GLY A 317 46.60 -23.07 19.08
CA GLY A 317 45.80 -23.44 17.91
C GLY A 317 44.80 -24.57 18.18
N ASN A 318 43.52 -24.22 18.20
CA ASN A 318 42.41 -25.12 18.47
C ASN A 318 41.34 -24.96 17.37
N PRO A 319 41.10 -25.99 16.54
CA PRO A 319 40.12 -25.95 15.46
C PRO A 319 38.67 -26.04 15.94
N GLU A 320 38.41 -26.37 17.21
CA GLU A 320 37.04 -26.40 17.75
C GLU A 320 36.49 -25.01 18.03
N ILE A 321 37.36 -24.00 18.21
CA ILE A 321 37.03 -22.59 18.39
C ILE A 321 36.61 -22.03 17.03
N ARG A 322 35.30 -21.93 16.79
CA ARG A 322 34.72 -21.45 15.52
C ARG A 322 33.52 -20.53 15.80
N PRO A 323 33.14 -19.67 14.85
CA PRO A 323 31.98 -18.80 15.01
C PRO A 323 30.69 -19.58 15.20
N GLY A 324 29.74 -18.99 15.92
CA GLY A 324 28.45 -19.62 16.22
C GLY A 324 28.48 -20.60 17.39
N LYS A 325 29.60 -20.71 18.11
CA LYS A 325 29.75 -21.51 19.34
C LYS A 325 29.89 -20.62 20.57
N VAL A 326 29.45 -21.15 21.71
CA VAL A 326 29.67 -20.54 23.03
C VAL A 326 30.93 -21.12 23.66
N ILE A 327 31.84 -20.25 24.09
CA ILE A 327 33.06 -20.64 24.81
C ILE A 327 32.95 -20.16 26.25
N LYS A 328 33.27 -21.04 27.19
CA LYS A 328 33.30 -20.72 28.63
C LYS A 328 34.73 -20.38 29.05
N LEU A 329 34.95 -19.11 29.37
CA LEU A 329 36.23 -18.60 29.83
C LEU A 329 36.28 -18.65 31.37
N LYS A 330 37.32 -19.30 31.91
CA LYS A 330 37.56 -19.45 33.34
C LYS A 330 38.84 -18.75 33.76
N GLU A 331 38.91 -18.40 35.05
CA GLU A 331 40.11 -17.86 35.71
C GLU A 331 40.57 -16.48 35.19
N ILE A 332 39.69 -15.75 34.50
CA ILE A 332 39.90 -14.34 34.08
C ILE A 332 39.31 -13.36 35.13
N GLY A 333 39.13 -13.85 36.36
CA GLY A 333 38.47 -13.11 37.44
C GLY A 333 37.05 -12.73 37.10
N LYS A 334 36.72 -11.44 37.26
CA LYS A 334 35.36 -10.89 37.12
C LYS A 334 34.80 -10.90 35.68
N TYR A 335 35.65 -11.21 34.70
CA TYR A 335 35.29 -11.35 33.29
C TYR A 335 35.17 -12.82 32.87
N SER A 336 35.25 -13.75 33.82
CA SER A 336 34.87 -15.14 33.56
C SER A 336 33.40 -15.21 33.14
N GLY A 337 33.07 -16.15 32.26
CA GLY A 337 31.75 -16.19 31.66
C GLY A 337 31.66 -17.04 30.40
N SER A 338 30.48 -16.99 29.79
CA SER A 338 30.18 -17.60 28.49
C SER A 338 30.23 -16.52 27.42
N TYR A 339 30.94 -16.79 26.32
CA TYR A 339 31.20 -15.85 25.24
C TYR A 339 30.76 -16.47 23.92
N TYR A 340 29.85 -15.82 23.20
CA TYR A 340 29.42 -16.25 21.87
C TYR A 340 30.41 -15.74 20.82
N VAL A 341 31.12 -16.67 20.18
CA VAL A 341 32.15 -16.34 19.20
C VAL A 341 31.50 -15.89 17.91
N THR A 342 31.85 -14.69 17.46
CA THR A 342 31.33 -14.10 16.21
C THR A 342 32.33 -14.19 15.07
N GLU A 343 33.63 -14.20 15.39
CA GLU A 343 34.71 -14.22 14.41
C GLU A 343 35.86 -15.06 14.94
N THR A 344 36.53 -15.80 14.06
CA THR A 344 37.77 -16.51 14.36
C THR A 344 38.79 -16.29 13.26
N ARG A 345 40.06 -16.30 13.66
CA ARG A 345 41.20 -16.29 12.77
C ARG A 345 42.16 -17.38 13.19
N HIS A 346 42.28 -18.40 12.35
CA HIS A 346 43.23 -19.48 12.49
C HIS A 346 44.48 -19.12 11.68
N LEU A 347 45.57 -18.83 12.38
CA LEU A 347 46.83 -18.43 11.78
C LEU A 347 47.88 -19.52 12.01
N PHE A 348 48.38 -20.09 10.93
CA PHE A 348 49.56 -20.93 10.91
C PHE A 348 50.69 -20.17 10.25
N GLN A 349 51.74 -19.85 10.99
CA GLN A 349 52.90 -19.12 10.50
C GLN A 349 54.16 -19.63 11.22
N ASP A 350 55.26 -19.79 10.50
CA ASP A 350 56.54 -20.27 11.05
C ASP A 350 56.40 -21.58 11.86
N ARG A 351 55.52 -22.48 11.38
CA ARG A 351 55.14 -23.76 12.03
C ARG A 351 54.44 -23.63 13.39
N ASN A 352 54.00 -22.44 13.77
CA ASN A 352 53.15 -22.22 14.93
C ASN A 352 51.69 -21.99 14.49
N TYR A 353 50.77 -22.70 15.13
CA TYR A 353 49.34 -22.54 14.94
C TYR A 353 48.72 -21.80 16.14
N THR A 354 48.03 -20.70 15.87
CA THR A 354 47.31 -19.90 16.86
C THR A 354 45.88 -19.67 16.41
N THR A 355 44.93 -19.71 17.35
CA THR A 355 43.54 -19.32 17.10
C THR A 355 43.25 -18.02 17.83
N GLU A 356 42.97 -16.97 17.06
CA GLU A 356 42.41 -15.71 17.54
C GLU A 356 40.90 -15.75 17.37
N PHE A 357 40.15 -15.22 18.34
CA PHE A 357 38.70 -15.15 18.25
C PHE A 357 38.15 -13.88 18.89
N SER A 358 37.07 -13.39 18.31
CA SER A 358 36.47 -12.13 18.70
C SER A 358 34.97 -12.28 18.95
N ILE A 359 34.49 -11.44 19.86
CA ILE A 359 33.09 -11.31 20.24
C ILE A 359 32.70 -9.87 19.93
N ARG A 360 31.79 -9.71 18.97
CA ARG A 360 31.30 -8.40 18.49
C ARG A 360 29.79 -8.19 18.67
N GLY A 361 29.05 -9.24 19.04
CA GLY A 361 27.58 -9.20 19.10
C GLY A 361 26.94 -9.44 17.71
N LEU A 362 25.66 -9.10 17.58
CA LEU A 362 24.91 -9.30 16.32
C LEU A 362 25.12 -8.17 15.29
N ARG A 363 25.71 -7.03 15.70
CA ARG A 363 26.18 -6.01 14.76
C ARG A 363 27.61 -6.34 14.32
N GLY A 364 27.83 -6.44 13.02
CA GLY A 364 29.18 -6.36 12.46
C GLY A 364 29.66 -4.92 12.55
N GLU A 365 30.62 -4.62 13.43
CA GLU A 365 31.31 -3.33 13.44
C GLU A 365 32.41 -3.31 12.35
N ASP A 366 32.03 -3.51 11.09
CA ASP A 366 32.97 -3.33 9.99
C ASP A 366 32.98 -1.85 9.54
N LEU A 367 34.17 -1.32 9.28
CA LEU A 367 34.35 0.01 8.69
C LEU A 367 33.57 0.14 7.38
N PHE A 368 33.34 -0.98 6.68
CA PHE A 368 32.55 -1.01 5.47
C PHE A 368 31.08 -0.60 5.72
N THR A 369 30.46 -1.05 6.82
CA THR A 369 29.10 -0.64 7.22
C THR A 369 29.04 0.83 7.58
N PHE A 370 30.08 1.36 8.23
CA PHE A 370 30.14 2.78 8.62
C PHE A 370 30.51 3.74 7.47
N VAL A 371 31.30 3.29 6.50
CA VAL A 371 31.82 4.10 5.37
C VAL A 371 31.08 3.79 4.07
N SER A 372 30.08 2.90 4.09
CA SER A 372 29.23 2.60 2.94
C SER A 372 28.66 3.90 2.35
N PRO A 373 28.73 4.09 1.02
CA PRO A 373 28.27 5.32 0.38
C PRO A 373 26.80 5.59 0.74
N GLN A 374 26.45 6.88 0.86
CA GLN A 374 25.10 7.33 1.21
C GLN A 374 24.02 6.48 0.50
N PRO A 375 22.96 6.07 1.20
CA PRO A 375 21.92 5.27 0.60
C PRO A 375 21.35 6.03 -0.60
N ARG A 376 21.51 5.48 -1.80
CA ARG A 376 20.72 5.90 -2.96
C ARG A 376 19.26 5.69 -2.57
N LEU A 377 18.41 6.68 -2.85
CA LEU A 377 16.96 6.53 -2.63
C LEU A 377 16.52 5.23 -3.30
N GLN A 378 15.98 4.32 -2.49
CA GLN A 378 15.43 3.07 -2.99
C GLN A 378 14.13 3.37 -3.77
N PRO A 379 13.72 2.56 -4.74
CA PRO A 379 12.46 2.73 -5.44
C PRO A 379 11.27 2.99 -4.50
N GLY A 380 11.15 2.26 -3.38
CA GLY A 380 10.12 2.49 -2.37
C GLY A 380 10.19 3.88 -1.71
N GLN A 381 11.35 4.52 -1.65
CA GLN A 381 11.54 5.87 -1.10
C GLN A 381 11.25 6.99 -2.13
N THR A 382 10.73 6.63 -3.29
CA THR A 382 10.36 7.54 -4.38
C THR A 382 8.91 7.33 -4.81
N LEU A 383 8.45 8.13 -5.77
CA LEU A 383 7.17 7.88 -6.44
C LEU A 383 7.42 7.09 -7.71
N LEU A 384 6.62 6.05 -7.92
CA LEU A 384 6.70 5.21 -9.11
C LEU A 384 5.46 5.36 -9.98
N ILE A 385 5.66 5.29 -11.30
CA ILE A 385 4.58 5.08 -12.24
C ILE A 385 4.22 3.60 -12.24
N GLY A 386 2.93 3.32 -12.11
CA GLY A 386 2.40 1.97 -12.13
C GLY A 386 1.18 1.86 -13.02
N ILE A 387 0.92 0.65 -13.50
CA ILE A 387 -0.23 0.32 -14.34
C ILE A 387 -1.17 -0.56 -13.53
N ILE A 388 -2.45 -0.19 -13.43
CA ILE A 388 -3.42 -1.01 -12.71
C ILE A 388 -3.55 -2.37 -13.42
N SER A 389 -3.35 -3.44 -12.66
CA SER A 389 -3.43 -4.82 -13.14
C SER A 389 -4.68 -5.53 -12.67
N ASN A 390 -5.17 -5.20 -11.47
CA ASN A 390 -6.34 -5.82 -10.88
C ASN A 390 -7.06 -4.86 -9.94
N ASN A 391 -8.37 -4.70 -10.10
CA ASN A 391 -9.21 -3.86 -9.24
C ASN A 391 -10.32 -4.66 -8.52
N ASN A 392 -10.30 -5.99 -8.62
CA ASN A 392 -11.25 -6.88 -7.95
C ASN A 392 -10.74 -7.29 -6.56
N ASP A 393 -10.77 -6.36 -5.60
CA ASP A 393 -10.30 -6.57 -4.22
C ASP A 393 -11.10 -7.67 -3.50
N PRO A 394 -10.47 -8.79 -3.09
CA PRO A 394 -11.14 -9.87 -2.35
C PRO A 394 -11.79 -9.41 -1.05
N LYS A 395 -11.25 -8.36 -0.41
CA LYS A 395 -11.78 -7.78 0.83
C LYS A 395 -12.81 -6.68 0.60
N LYS A 396 -13.02 -6.26 -0.65
CA LYS A 396 -13.98 -5.22 -1.04
C LYS A 396 -13.73 -3.86 -0.35
N TRP A 397 -12.47 -3.47 -0.20
CA TRP A 397 -12.08 -2.20 0.41
C TRP A 397 -11.71 -1.12 -0.61
N GLY A 398 -11.89 -1.38 -1.91
CA GLY A 398 -11.51 -0.45 -2.97
C GLY A 398 -9.99 -0.36 -3.16
N ARG A 399 -9.26 -1.45 -2.89
CA ARG A 399 -7.83 -1.56 -3.18
C ARG A 399 -7.60 -2.03 -4.62
N VAL A 400 -6.43 -1.75 -5.17
CA VAL A 400 -6.01 -2.18 -6.50
C VAL A 400 -4.62 -2.80 -6.48
N ARG A 401 -4.29 -3.65 -7.44
CA ARG A 401 -2.93 -4.12 -7.68
C ARG A 401 -2.33 -3.39 -8.86
N VAL A 402 -1.02 -3.17 -8.79
CA VAL A 402 -0.29 -2.35 -9.73
C VAL A 402 0.93 -3.12 -10.23
N LYS A 403 1.25 -3.00 -11.51
CA LYS A 403 2.53 -3.42 -12.07
C LYS A 403 3.44 -2.21 -12.22
N PHE A 404 4.73 -2.38 -11.95
CA PHE A 404 5.72 -1.31 -12.04
C PHE A 404 6.66 -1.56 -13.22
N PRO A 405 6.42 -0.95 -14.40
CA PRO A 405 7.21 -1.22 -15.60
C PRO A 405 8.71 -0.93 -15.43
N THR A 406 9.06 0.01 -14.55
CA THR A 406 10.45 0.37 -14.25
C THR A 406 11.17 -0.61 -13.32
N LEU A 407 10.44 -1.55 -12.71
CA LEU A 407 11.00 -2.55 -11.79
C LEU A 407 10.94 -3.96 -12.38
N THR A 408 9.73 -4.43 -12.67
CA THR A 408 9.47 -5.74 -13.28
C THR A 408 8.07 -5.77 -13.87
N GLU A 409 7.92 -6.40 -15.03
CA GLU A 409 6.61 -6.62 -15.66
C GLU A 409 5.97 -7.96 -15.26
N GLU A 410 6.76 -8.86 -14.65
CA GLU A 410 6.37 -10.24 -14.38
C GLU A 410 5.41 -10.35 -13.19
N HIS A 411 5.48 -9.42 -12.24
CA HIS A 411 4.81 -9.55 -10.96
C HIS A 411 4.01 -8.30 -10.60
N GLU A 412 2.87 -8.53 -9.95
CA GLU A 412 1.99 -7.50 -9.42
C GLU A 412 2.41 -7.11 -7.99
N SER A 413 2.10 -5.87 -7.60
CA SER A 413 2.25 -5.36 -6.25
C SER A 413 1.30 -6.06 -5.25
N GLU A 414 1.52 -5.78 -3.97
CA GLU A 414 0.48 -5.97 -2.95
C GLU A 414 -0.74 -5.08 -3.24
N TRP A 415 -1.88 -5.41 -2.62
CA TRP A 415 -3.08 -4.57 -2.70
C TRP A 415 -2.83 -3.14 -2.17
N ALA A 416 -2.76 -2.19 -3.09
CA ALA A 416 -2.56 -0.77 -2.83
C ALA A 416 -3.88 -0.09 -2.44
N ARG A 417 -3.84 0.73 -1.39
CA ARG A 417 -4.97 1.60 -1.03
C ARG A 417 -5.03 2.79 -1.98
N VAL A 418 -6.22 3.15 -2.45
CA VAL A 418 -6.43 4.33 -3.31
C VAL A 418 -6.75 5.53 -2.43
N VAL A 419 -6.03 6.63 -2.63
CA VAL A 419 -6.32 7.92 -1.97
C VAL A 419 -7.65 8.45 -2.49
N SER A 420 -8.56 8.75 -1.57
CA SER A 420 -9.90 9.25 -1.87
C SER A 420 -10.21 10.52 -1.08
N ILE A 421 -10.95 11.45 -1.70
CA ILE A 421 -11.34 12.72 -1.09
C ILE A 421 -12.43 12.47 -0.03
N GLY A 422 -12.16 12.86 1.21
CA GLY A 422 -13.15 12.78 2.30
C GLY A 422 -13.51 11.34 2.72
N ALA A 423 -12.63 10.36 2.47
CA ALA A 423 -12.85 8.96 2.82
C ALA A 423 -13.19 8.75 4.29
N GLY A 424 -14.36 8.15 4.57
CA GLY A 424 -14.85 7.86 5.90
C GLY A 424 -15.91 6.76 5.90
N LYS A 425 -16.47 6.45 7.08
CA LYS A 425 -17.55 5.46 7.18
C LYS A 425 -18.77 5.93 6.37
N ASP A 426 -19.13 5.15 5.35
CA ASP A 426 -20.27 5.37 4.45
C ASP A 426 -20.28 6.76 3.77
N ARG A 427 -19.10 7.36 3.55
CA ARG A 427 -18.95 8.67 2.89
C ARG A 427 -17.59 8.81 2.21
N GLY A 428 -17.53 9.69 1.20
CA GLY A 428 -16.31 10.04 0.48
C GLY A 428 -16.54 10.09 -1.03
N PHE A 429 -15.49 10.43 -1.76
CA PHE A 429 -15.49 10.35 -3.22
C PHE A 429 -14.93 9.01 -3.67
N ASP A 430 -15.83 8.08 -4.01
CA ASP A 430 -15.44 6.74 -4.46
C ASP A 430 -15.36 6.70 -6.00
N CYS A 431 -14.12 6.67 -6.51
CA CYS A 431 -13.81 6.59 -7.94
C CYS A 431 -12.59 5.69 -8.11
N LEU A 432 -12.82 4.38 -8.20
CA LEU A 432 -11.77 3.39 -8.39
C LEU A 432 -11.18 3.47 -9.81
N PRO A 433 -9.85 3.44 -9.98
CA PRO A 433 -9.23 3.38 -11.29
C PRO A 433 -9.49 2.04 -11.99
N GLU A 434 -9.47 2.05 -13.31
CA GLU A 434 -9.74 0.89 -14.18
C GLU A 434 -8.45 0.11 -14.46
N VAL A 435 -8.59 -1.15 -14.88
CA VAL A 435 -7.44 -1.96 -15.32
C VAL A 435 -6.82 -1.34 -16.57
N ASN A 436 -5.49 -1.26 -16.57
CA ASN A 436 -4.62 -0.57 -17.53
C ASN A 436 -4.50 0.96 -17.37
N ASP A 437 -5.18 1.58 -16.40
CA ASP A 437 -4.94 2.99 -16.10
C ASP A 437 -3.52 3.20 -15.56
N GLU A 438 -2.89 4.29 -15.99
CA GLU A 438 -1.60 4.74 -15.47
C GLU A 438 -1.81 5.56 -14.18
N VAL A 439 -1.10 5.16 -13.12
CA VAL A 439 -1.25 5.75 -11.78
C VAL A 439 0.09 6.11 -11.17
N LEU A 440 0.07 7.16 -10.34
CA LEU A 440 1.18 7.54 -9.49
C LEU A 440 1.08 6.80 -8.14
N VAL A 441 2.13 6.08 -7.77
CA VAL A 441 2.18 5.26 -6.56
C VAL A 441 3.22 5.80 -5.58
N GLY A 442 2.83 5.93 -4.31
CA GLY A 442 3.72 6.18 -3.19
C GLY A 442 3.71 5.02 -2.20
N PHE A 443 4.64 5.01 -1.24
CA PHE A 443 4.86 3.87 -0.36
C PHE A 443 4.93 4.28 1.11
N GLU A 444 4.26 3.51 1.98
CA GLU A 444 4.24 3.76 3.43
C GLU A 444 5.65 3.63 4.01
N HIS A 445 6.17 4.70 4.64
CA HIS A 445 7.55 4.74 5.18
C HIS A 445 8.66 4.41 4.18
N GLY A 446 8.38 4.50 2.87
CA GLY A 446 9.32 4.11 1.84
C GLY A 446 9.41 2.59 1.61
N ASP A 447 8.49 1.80 2.17
CA ASP A 447 8.45 0.34 2.02
C ASP A 447 7.67 -0.06 0.76
N ILE A 448 8.34 -0.63 -0.24
CA ILE A 448 7.74 -1.05 -1.53
C ILE A 448 6.58 -2.04 -1.36
N HIS A 449 6.52 -2.75 -0.23
CA HIS A 449 5.48 -3.70 0.09
C HIS A 449 4.17 -3.02 0.55
N ARG A 450 4.17 -1.68 0.70
CA ARG A 450 3.03 -0.89 1.18
C ARG A 450 2.64 0.24 0.22
N PRO A 451 2.16 -0.11 -0.98
CA PRO A 451 1.79 0.88 -1.99
C PRO A 451 0.49 1.63 -1.65
N PHE A 452 0.45 2.89 -2.06
CA PHE A 452 -0.74 3.74 -2.15
C PHE A 452 -0.84 4.30 -3.56
N VAL A 453 -2.02 4.19 -4.17
CA VAL A 453 -2.32 4.94 -5.39
C VAL A 453 -2.72 6.35 -4.99
N ILE A 454 -1.92 7.33 -5.42
CA ILE A 454 -2.16 8.75 -5.16
C ILE A 454 -3.23 9.27 -6.12
N GLY A 455 -3.18 8.86 -7.39
CA GLY A 455 -4.14 9.22 -8.42
C GLY A 455 -3.73 8.75 -9.80
N GLY A 456 -4.66 8.83 -10.75
CA GLY A 456 -4.41 8.57 -12.17
C GLY A 456 -3.68 9.74 -12.84
N VAL A 457 -2.84 9.42 -13.82
CA VAL A 457 -2.13 10.40 -14.64
C VAL A 457 -2.45 10.17 -16.12
N TRP A 458 -2.73 11.25 -16.84
CA TRP A 458 -2.92 11.20 -18.29
C TRP A 458 -1.56 11.07 -18.99
N ASN A 459 -1.54 10.41 -20.15
CA ASN A 459 -0.32 10.12 -20.90
C ASN A 459 -0.54 10.34 -22.41
N GLY A 460 0.43 9.96 -23.25
CA GLY A 460 0.36 10.14 -24.70
C GLY A 460 -0.70 9.30 -25.42
N LYS A 461 -1.33 8.33 -24.73
CA LYS A 461 -2.42 7.48 -25.24
C LYS A 461 -3.75 7.81 -24.57
N ASP A 462 -3.74 7.94 -23.25
CA ASP A 462 -4.90 8.25 -22.43
C ASP A 462 -4.98 9.77 -22.22
N ALA A 463 -5.81 10.43 -23.02
CA ALA A 463 -5.97 11.88 -23.00
C ALA A 463 -7.06 12.33 -22.02
N PRO A 464 -6.98 13.56 -21.48
CA PRO A 464 -8.07 14.15 -20.71
C PRO A 464 -9.41 14.16 -21.46
N PRO A 465 -10.56 14.21 -20.75
CA PRO A 465 -11.90 14.17 -21.37
C PRO A 465 -12.18 15.25 -22.41
N THR A 466 -11.51 16.40 -22.30
CA THR A 466 -11.62 17.54 -23.21
C THR A 466 -10.23 17.95 -23.66
N SER A 467 -10.10 18.32 -24.94
CA SER A 467 -8.83 18.83 -25.47
C SER A 467 -8.36 20.04 -24.65
N PRO A 468 -7.05 20.20 -24.38
CA PRO A 468 -6.50 21.40 -23.76
C PRO A 468 -6.87 22.68 -24.53
N GLU A 469 -6.99 22.62 -25.86
CA GLU A 469 -7.38 23.75 -26.72
C GLU A 469 -8.83 24.23 -26.48
N ASP A 470 -9.70 23.34 -26.03
CA ASP A 470 -11.06 23.66 -25.66
C ASP A 470 -11.21 24.01 -24.18
N SER A 471 -10.32 23.45 -23.36
CA SER A 471 -10.34 23.63 -21.90
C SER A 471 -9.68 24.93 -21.48
N VAL A 472 -8.79 25.48 -22.31
CA VAL A 472 -8.07 26.73 -22.05
C VAL A 472 -8.35 27.73 -23.17
N ALA A 473 -8.74 28.96 -22.81
CA ALA A 473 -8.68 30.09 -23.73
C ALA A 473 -8.05 31.30 -23.05
N SER A 474 -7.26 32.05 -23.82
CA SER A 474 -6.55 33.25 -23.34
C SER A 474 -5.76 33.02 -22.04
N GLY A 475 -5.15 31.84 -21.88
CA GLY A 475 -4.37 31.47 -20.69
C GLY A 475 -5.20 31.15 -19.44
N LYS A 476 -6.54 31.04 -19.54
CA LYS A 476 -7.44 30.72 -18.43
C LYS A 476 -8.16 29.40 -18.69
N VAL A 477 -8.40 28.61 -17.64
CA VAL A 477 -9.19 27.37 -17.73
C VAL A 477 -10.67 27.71 -17.80
N ARG A 478 -11.28 27.41 -18.95
CA ARG A 478 -12.70 27.62 -19.23
C ARG A 478 -13.59 26.40 -19.03
N LEU A 479 -13.06 25.18 -19.20
CA LEU A 479 -13.81 23.94 -19.00
C LEU A 479 -13.23 23.13 -17.84
N ARG A 480 -14.10 22.73 -16.91
CA ARG A 480 -13.79 21.70 -15.89
C ARG A 480 -14.80 20.57 -16.07
N THR A 481 -14.31 19.41 -16.48
CA THR A 481 -15.16 18.28 -16.87
C THR A 481 -14.88 17.07 -15.99
N PHE A 482 -15.92 16.56 -15.35
CA PHE A 482 -15.95 15.20 -14.83
C PHE A 482 -16.64 14.31 -15.87
N LYS A 483 -15.96 13.27 -16.35
CA LYS A 483 -16.49 12.32 -17.33
C LYS A 483 -16.30 10.90 -16.85
N THR A 484 -17.37 10.11 -16.82
CA THR A 484 -17.30 8.68 -16.47
C THR A 484 -16.81 7.84 -17.65
N ARG A 485 -16.38 6.60 -17.39
CA ARG A 485 -15.98 5.64 -18.45
C ARG A 485 -17.04 5.45 -19.54
N THR A 486 -18.33 5.44 -19.18
CA THR A 486 -19.44 5.29 -20.13
C THR A 486 -19.81 6.59 -20.84
N GLY A 487 -19.30 7.74 -20.39
CA GLY A 487 -19.51 9.04 -21.02
C GLY A 487 -20.59 9.93 -20.41
N HIS A 488 -21.01 9.70 -19.15
CA HIS A 488 -21.77 10.71 -18.41
C HIS A 488 -20.85 11.89 -18.09
N THR A 489 -21.36 13.12 -18.19
CA THR A 489 -20.57 14.34 -17.95
C THR A 489 -21.23 15.27 -16.95
N LEU A 490 -20.42 15.84 -16.06
CA LEU A 490 -20.72 17.07 -15.32
C LEU A 490 -19.66 18.08 -15.75
N GLN A 491 -20.08 19.20 -16.32
CA GLN A 491 -19.18 20.20 -16.89
C GLN A 491 -19.51 21.59 -16.35
N PHE A 492 -18.47 22.30 -15.90
CA PHE A 492 -18.51 23.72 -15.56
C PHE A 492 -17.84 24.49 -16.70
N VAL A 493 -18.57 25.44 -17.27
CA VAL A 493 -18.13 26.29 -18.38
C VAL A 493 -18.05 27.74 -17.88
N GLU A 494 -16.84 28.29 -17.82
CA GLU A 494 -16.61 29.65 -17.29
C GLU A 494 -16.80 30.75 -18.35
N GLU A 495 -16.64 30.40 -19.64
CA GLU A 495 -16.73 31.35 -20.75
C GLU A 495 -17.26 30.70 -22.04
N ASP A 496 -17.98 31.51 -22.82
CA ASP A 496 -18.51 31.14 -24.13
C ASP A 496 -17.39 30.86 -25.14
N LYS A 497 -17.54 29.78 -25.92
CA LYS A 497 -16.70 29.51 -27.10
C LYS A 497 -17.53 28.75 -28.13
N GLY A 498 -17.79 29.37 -29.29
CA GLY A 498 -18.65 28.79 -30.33
C GLY A 498 -20.05 28.48 -29.78
N SER A 499 -20.44 27.21 -29.84
CA SER A 499 -21.72 26.70 -29.33
C SER A 499 -21.72 26.41 -27.81
N SER A 500 -20.55 26.34 -27.17
CA SER A 500 -20.44 26.13 -25.73
C SER A 500 -20.71 27.44 -24.99
N LYS A 501 -21.73 27.46 -24.13
CA LYS A 501 -22.17 28.62 -23.36
C LYS A 501 -21.73 28.49 -21.90
N LYS A 502 -21.42 29.60 -21.22
CA LYS A 502 -21.11 29.58 -19.78
C LYS A 502 -22.28 29.02 -18.96
N GLY A 503 -21.97 28.24 -17.94
CA GLY A 503 -22.97 27.54 -17.15
C GLY A 503 -22.51 26.20 -16.59
N VAL A 504 -23.46 25.44 -16.06
CA VAL A 504 -23.25 24.09 -15.52
C VAL A 504 -24.13 23.10 -16.28
N TYR A 505 -23.52 22.04 -16.79
CA TYR A 505 -24.17 21.05 -17.65
C TYR A 505 -24.00 19.65 -17.08
N ILE A 506 -25.11 18.91 -17.02
CA ILE A 506 -25.13 17.50 -16.67
C ILE A 506 -25.74 16.75 -17.85
N ASP A 507 -24.94 15.93 -18.52
CA ASP A 507 -25.39 15.10 -19.63
C ASP A 507 -25.18 13.63 -19.31
N THR A 508 -26.22 12.84 -19.59
CA THR A 508 -26.12 11.39 -19.53
C THR A 508 -25.85 10.82 -20.92
N VAL A 509 -25.11 9.71 -20.99
CA VAL A 509 -24.87 8.99 -22.27
C VAL A 509 -26.17 8.58 -22.96
N TYR A 510 -27.28 8.46 -22.21
CA TYR A 510 -28.60 8.11 -22.74
C TYR A 510 -29.42 9.33 -23.20
N GLY A 511 -28.89 10.56 -23.13
CA GLY A 511 -29.52 11.75 -23.72
C GLY A 511 -30.46 12.53 -22.80
N HIS A 512 -30.42 12.30 -21.49
CA HIS A 512 -31.03 13.22 -20.50
C HIS A 512 -30.04 14.33 -20.14
N GLN A 513 -30.57 15.55 -19.94
CA GLN A 513 -29.79 16.77 -19.75
C GLN A 513 -30.38 17.64 -18.63
N VAL A 514 -29.51 18.26 -17.84
CA VAL A 514 -29.84 19.37 -16.93
C VAL A 514 -28.82 20.47 -17.18
N ASN A 515 -29.30 21.60 -17.69
CA ASN A 515 -28.47 22.70 -18.16
C ASN A 515 -28.83 23.97 -17.39
N LEU A 516 -27.85 24.56 -16.71
CA LEU A 516 -27.93 25.89 -16.10
C LEU A 516 -27.11 26.83 -16.97
N ASN A 517 -27.73 27.55 -17.90
CA ASN A 517 -27.06 28.39 -18.88
C ASN A 517 -27.07 29.86 -18.44
N ASP A 518 -25.91 30.38 -18.03
CA ASP A 518 -25.76 31.75 -17.56
C ASP A 518 -25.71 32.78 -18.70
N THR A 519 -25.43 32.36 -19.94
CA THR A 519 -25.46 33.24 -21.12
C THR A 519 -26.89 33.54 -21.53
N GLU A 520 -27.69 32.49 -21.64
CA GLU A 520 -29.10 32.58 -22.03
C GLU A 520 -30.00 32.89 -20.82
N LYS A 521 -29.46 32.87 -19.60
CA LYS A 521 -30.19 33.09 -18.34
C LYS A 521 -31.37 32.14 -18.21
N ALA A 522 -31.12 30.87 -18.50
CA ALA A 522 -32.14 29.84 -18.55
C ALA A 522 -31.68 28.56 -17.86
N ILE A 523 -32.62 27.87 -17.20
CA ILE A 523 -32.45 26.52 -16.68
C ILE A 523 -33.34 25.58 -17.49
N GLU A 524 -32.76 24.52 -18.02
CA GLU A 524 -33.46 23.53 -18.85
C GLU A 524 -33.24 22.12 -18.28
N ILE A 525 -34.33 21.37 -18.13
CA ILE A 525 -34.30 19.93 -17.87
C ILE A 525 -34.94 19.24 -19.07
N LYS A 526 -34.20 18.36 -19.73
CA LYS A 526 -34.64 17.68 -20.95
C LYS A 526 -34.42 16.17 -20.85
N THR A 527 -35.41 15.43 -21.29
CA THR A 527 -35.32 13.97 -21.44
C THR A 527 -35.03 13.60 -22.89
N LYS A 528 -34.44 12.41 -23.10
CA LYS A 528 -34.27 11.83 -24.45
C LYS A 528 -35.57 11.80 -25.25
N GLY A 529 -36.69 11.54 -24.58
CA GLY A 529 -38.02 11.47 -25.18
C GLY A 529 -38.63 12.81 -25.60
N GLY A 530 -37.95 13.94 -25.36
CA GLY A 530 -38.41 15.28 -25.76
C GLY A 530 -39.31 16.00 -24.74
N HIS A 531 -39.49 15.44 -23.53
CA HIS A 531 -40.09 16.20 -22.42
C HIS A 531 -39.10 17.22 -21.89
N GLN A 532 -39.59 18.43 -21.61
CA GLN A 532 -38.78 19.61 -21.30
C GLN A 532 -39.46 20.46 -20.21
N VAL A 533 -38.65 20.97 -19.29
CA VAL A 533 -39.02 22.05 -18.37
C VAL A 533 -37.99 23.16 -18.53
N THR A 534 -38.46 24.39 -18.74
CA THR A 534 -37.62 25.56 -19.00
C THR A 534 -38.03 26.70 -18.09
N LEU A 535 -37.06 27.25 -17.34
CA LEU A 535 -37.18 28.50 -16.60
C LEU A 535 -36.29 29.51 -17.32
N ASP A 536 -36.88 30.55 -17.89
CA ASP A 536 -36.23 31.46 -18.83
C ASP A 536 -36.45 32.91 -18.40
N ASP A 537 -35.42 33.48 -17.78
CA ASP A 537 -35.44 34.88 -17.29
C ASP A 537 -35.29 35.89 -18.44
N GLN A 538 -34.73 35.46 -19.58
CA GLN A 538 -34.58 36.33 -20.75
C GLN A 538 -35.95 36.66 -21.36
N ASN A 539 -36.81 35.65 -21.51
CA ASN A 539 -38.18 35.80 -22.00
C ASN A 539 -39.22 35.96 -20.88
N LYS A 540 -38.80 35.86 -19.61
CA LYS A 540 -39.64 35.97 -18.41
C LYS A 540 -40.79 34.95 -18.42
N GLN A 541 -40.43 33.69 -18.65
CA GLN A 541 -41.40 32.61 -18.80
C GLN A 541 -40.94 31.33 -18.10
N ILE A 542 -41.91 30.54 -17.66
CA ILE A 542 -41.72 29.15 -17.23
C ILE A 542 -42.58 28.28 -18.13
N GLU A 543 -41.99 27.27 -18.76
CA GLU A 543 -42.68 26.37 -19.66
C GLU A 543 -42.42 24.90 -19.31
N ILE A 544 -43.50 24.11 -19.24
CA ILE A 544 -43.45 22.65 -19.21
C ILE A 544 -44.01 22.16 -20.53
N LYS A 545 -43.23 21.38 -21.27
CA LYS A 545 -43.59 20.87 -22.58
C LYS A 545 -43.39 19.37 -22.66
N THR A 546 -44.37 18.70 -23.24
CA THR A 546 -44.26 17.27 -23.59
C THR A 546 -43.98 17.10 -25.08
N ASN A 547 -43.41 15.95 -25.45
CA ASN A 547 -43.19 15.63 -26.85
C ASN A 547 -44.49 15.53 -27.66
N GLY A 548 -45.61 15.19 -27.01
CA GLY A 548 -46.95 15.16 -27.63
C GLY A 548 -47.56 16.55 -27.87
N GLY A 549 -46.86 17.63 -27.54
CA GLY A 549 -47.29 19.00 -27.81
C GLY A 549 -48.17 19.63 -26.72
N ASN A 550 -48.40 18.95 -25.59
CA ASN A 550 -49.06 19.57 -24.44
C ASN A 550 -48.09 20.54 -23.75
N THR A 551 -48.58 21.72 -23.37
CA THR A 551 -47.79 22.78 -22.73
C THR A 551 -48.51 23.42 -21.56
N CYS A 552 -47.76 23.73 -20.50
CA CYS A 552 -48.17 24.66 -19.45
C CYS A 552 -47.15 25.80 -19.41
N LYS A 553 -47.59 27.02 -19.71
CA LYS A 553 -46.75 28.21 -19.82
C LYS A 553 -47.22 29.30 -18.88
N LEU A 554 -46.32 29.77 -18.02
CA LEU A 554 -46.48 30.96 -17.19
C LEU A 554 -45.64 32.06 -17.84
N ASP A 555 -46.29 33.14 -18.27
CA ASP A 555 -45.67 34.23 -19.03
C ASP A 555 -45.89 35.55 -18.27
N ASP A 556 -44.81 36.07 -17.67
CA ASP A 556 -44.87 37.31 -16.90
C ASP A 556 -44.93 38.54 -17.81
N SER A 557 -44.33 38.47 -19.00
CA SER A 557 -44.40 39.56 -19.99
C SER A 557 -45.84 39.76 -20.47
N GLY A 558 -46.53 38.66 -20.76
CA GLY A 558 -47.95 38.65 -21.11
C GLY A 558 -48.91 38.73 -19.91
N ARG A 559 -48.41 38.56 -18.68
CA ARG A 559 -49.21 38.37 -17.46
C ARG A 559 -50.29 37.29 -17.64
N LYS A 560 -49.88 36.15 -18.20
CA LYS A 560 -50.78 35.09 -18.67
C LYS A 560 -50.30 33.71 -18.23
N ILE A 561 -51.25 32.88 -17.81
CA ILE A 561 -51.05 31.43 -17.69
C ILE A 561 -51.79 30.75 -18.84
N THR A 562 -51.10 29.86 -19.56
CA THR A 562 -51.66 29.09 -20.67
C THR A 562 -51.50 27.60 -20.39
N ILE A 563 -52.60 26.86 -20.42
CA ILE A 563 -52.61 25.39 -20.41
C ILE A 563 -53.19 24.96 -21.75
N ASP A 564 -52.38 24.32 -22.58
CA ASP A 564 -52.74 23.82 -23.91
C ASP A 564 -52.56 22.30 -23.93
N SER A 565 -53.68 21.58 -24.08
CA SER A 565 -53.73 20.12 -24.23
C SER A 565 -54.16 19.79 -25.65
N LYS A 566 -53.51 18.82 -26.28
CA LYS A 566 -53.91 18.26 -27.58
C LYS A 566 -55.01 17.21 -27.45
N GLY A 567 -55.40 16.87 -26.22
CA GLY A 567 -56.54 16.01 -25.92
C GLY A 567 -57.48 16.69 -24.93
N GLU A 568 -57.64 16.06 -23.77
CA GLU A 568 -58.56 16.50 -22.71
C GLU A 568 -57.82 17.25 -21.58
N ILE A 569 -58.57 18.07 -20.83
CA ILE A 569 -58.12 18.69 -19.56
C ILE A 569 -59.09 18.24 -18.46
N ASP A 570 -58.65 17.29 -17.65
CA ASP A 570 -59.40 16.82 -16.48
C ASP A 570 -59.04 17.62 -15.22
N ILE A 571 -60.05 18.24 -14.59
CA ILE A 571 -59.91 18.94 -13.31
C ILE A 571 -60.87 18.32 -12.31
N ASN A 572 -60.34 17.49 -11.41
CA ASN A 572 -61.11 16.78 -10.39
C ASN A 572 -60.79 17.33 -9.00
N ALA A 573 -61.82 17.61 -8.19
CA ALA A 573 -61.67 18.01 -6.80
C ALA A 573 -62.74 17.35 -5.93
N THR A 574 -62.36 16.87 -4.75
CA THR A 574 -63.28 16.16 -3.83
C THR A 574 -64.24 17.10 -3.10
N GLN A 575 -63.85 18.36 -2.93
CA GLN A 575 -64.65 19.36 -2.19
C GLN A 575 -65.23 20.42 -3.12
N LYS A 576 -64.36 21.15 -3.82
CA LYS A 576 -64.76 22.31 -4.62
C LYS A 576 -63.74 22.70 -5.68
N ILE A 577 -64.23 23.11 -6.84
CA ILE A 577 -63.49 23.87 -7.86
C ILE A 577 -64.02 25.30 -7.87
N LYS A 578 -63.15 26.30 -7.75
CA LYS A 578 -63.54 27.72 -7.73
C LYS A 578 -62.67 28.54 -8.69
N LEU A 579 -63.30 29.21 -9.65
CA LEU A 579 -62.69 30.18 -10.56
C LEU A 579 -63.16 31.57 -10.16
N THR A 580 -62.25 32.50 -9.87
CA THR A 580 -62.58 33.84 -9.34
C THR A 580 -61.94 34.93 -10.18
N VAL A 581 -62.72 35.96 -10.52
CA VAL A 581 -62.25 37.18 -11.20
C VAL A 581 -62.85 38.38 -10.47
N GLY A 582 -62.03 39.09 -9.68
CA GLY A 582 -62.51 40.19 -8.84
C GLY A 582 -63.65 39.75 -7.92
N GLY A 583 -64.81 40.42 -8.01
CA GLY A 583 -66.03 40.08 -7.26
C GLY A 583 -66.90 38.97 -7.85
N SER A 584 -66.48 38.35 -8.95
CA SER A 584 -67.24 37.29 -9.65
C SER A 584 -66.61 35.91 -9.44
N SER A 585 -67.43 34.86 -9.40
CA SER A 585 -66.93 33.49 -9.25
C SER A 585 -67.82 32.42 -9.90
N ILE A 586 -67.17 31.36 -10.38
CA ILE A 586 -67.79 30.07 -10.72
C ILE A 586 -67.33 29.08 -9.67
N GLU A 587 -68.26 28.49 -8.92
CA GLU A 587 -67.97 27.49 -7.89
C GLU A 587 -68.72 26.21 -8.20
N MET A 588 -68.01 25.08 -8.30
CA MET A 588 -68.60 23.74 -8.39
C MET A 588 -68.23 22.96 -7.14
N SER A 589 -69.22 22.47 -6.42
CA SER A 589 -69.08 21.60 -5.25
C SER A 589 -69.80 20.27 -5.48
N SER A 590 -69.71 19.35 -4.52
CA SER A 590 -70.46 18.10 -4.55
C SER A 590 -71.98 18.27 -4.49
N SER A 591 -72.47 19.44 -4.07
CA SER A 591 -73.91 19.69 -3.86
C SER A 591 -74.50 20.74 -4.80
N ASN A 592 -73.68 21.61 -5.40
CA ASN A 592 -74.18 22.65 -6.30
C ASN A 592 -73.12 23.17 -7.29
N ILE A 593 -73.60 23.82 -8.35
CA ILE A 593 -72.83 24.69 -9.23
C ILE A 593 -73.38 26.11 -9.09
N THR A 594 -72.53 27.06 -8.73
CA THR A 594 -72.88 28.46 -8.49
C THR A 594 -72.12 29.39 -9.44
N LEU A 595 -72.85 30.22 -10.19
CA LEU A 595 -72.31 31.37 -10.91
C LEU A 595 -72.72 32.64 -10.16
N LYS A 596 -71.75 33.42 -9.68
CA LYS A 596 -72.00 34.61 -8.86
C LYS A 596 -71.30 35.84 -9.43
N MET A 597 -72.01 36.97 -9.44
CA MET A 597 -71.47 38.28 -9.80
C MET A 597 -72.14 39.35 -8.93
N GLY A 598 -71.41 39.91 -7.96
CA GLY A 598 -71.96 40.88 -7.02
C GLY A 598 -73.16 40.31 -6.24
N GLY A 599 -74.31 40.99 -6.32
CA GLY A 599 -75.57 40.57 -5.70
C GLY A 599 -76.40 39.55 -6.50
N SER A 600 -76.02 39.26 -7.75
CA SER A 600 -76.72 38.29 -8.60
C SER A 600 -76.06 36.91 -8.54
N LYS A 601 -76.88 35.85 -8.56
CA LYS A 601 -76.43 34.45 -8.45
C LYS A 601 -77.34 33.49 -9.23
N ILE A 602 -76.74 32.54 -9.93
CA ILE A 602 -77.40 31.34 -10.47
C ILE A 602 -76.85 30.14 -9.70
N GLU A 603 -77.72 29.29 -9.19
CA GLU A 603 -77.35 28.09 -8.44
C GLU A 603 -78.11 26.88 -8.97
N LEU A 604 -77.37 25.92 -9.51
CA LEU A 604 -77.87 24.59 -9.85
C LEU A 604 -77.58 23.66 -8.68
N GLY A 605 -78.62 23.09 -8.08
CA GLY A 605 -78.51 22.08 -7.03
C GLY A 605 -79.48 20.92 -7.25
N PRO A 606 -79.48 19.90 -6.37
CA PRO A 606 -80.35 18.74 -6.50
C PRO A 606 -81.85 19.09 -6.48
N SER A 607 -82.21 20.21 -5.86
CA SER A 607 -83.59 20.70 -5.79
C SER A 607 -84.02 21.58 -6.97
N GLY A 608 -83.15 21.82 -7.95
CA GLY A 608 -83.44 22.62 -9.15
C GLY A 608 -82.47 23.77 -9.40
N ILE A 609 -82.89 24.72 -10.25
CA ILE A 609 -82.12 25.91 -10.61
C ILE A 609 -82.74 27.13 -9.93
N ASN A 610 -81.96 27.84 -9.11
CA ASN A 610 -82.36 29.11 -8.50
C ASN A 610 -81.65 30.28 -9.19
N VAL A 611 -82.41 31.21 -9.74
CA VAL A 611 -81.91 32.42 -10.39
C VAL A 611 -82.31 33.63 -9.54
N ASN A 612 -81.33 34.23 -8.88
CA ASN A 612 -81.52 35.46 -8.10
C ASN A 612 -80.83 36.63 -8.81
N SER A 613 -81.63 37.54 -9.36
CA SER A 613 -81.16 38.76 -10.03
C SER A 613 -81.38 39.96 -9.11
N SER A 614 -80.31 40.67 -8.77
CA SER A 614 -80.39 41.86 -7.90
C SER A 614 -80.93 43.12 -8.60
N ALA A 615 -81.08 43.11 -9.92
CA ALA A 615 -81.61 44.23 -10.70
C ALA A 615 -82.72 43.79 -11.67
N THR A 616 -82.36 43.26 -12.84
CA THR A 616 -83.34 42.82 -13.85
C THR A 616 -82.92 41.47 -14.44
N MET A 617 -83.90 40.58 -14.60
CA MET A 617 -83.77 39.37 -15.41
C MET A 617 -84.50 39.61 -16.72
N THR A 618 -83.78 39.62 -17.84
CA THR A 618 -84.37 39.78 -19.18
C THR A 618 -84.26 38.46 -19.95
N VAL A 619 -85.38 37.91 -20.37
CA VAL A 619 -85.44 36.72 -21.23
C VAL A 619 -86.04 37.14 -22.57
N LYS A 620 -85.25 37.09 -23.65
CA LYS A 620 -85.66 37.48 -25.01
C LYS A 620 -85.43 36.32 -25.96
N GLY A 621 -86.38 36.07 -26.85
CA GLY A 621 -86.32 35.06 -27.91
C GLY A 621 -87.42 35.31 -28.93
N ILE A 622 -87.29 34.73 -30.13
CA ILE A 622 -88.38 34.75 -31.13
C ILE A 622 -89.62 34.03 -30.58
N SER A 623 -89.41 32.97 -29.80
CA SER A 623 -90.41 32.29 -28.98
C SER A 623 -89.78 31.96 -27.62
N THR A 624 -90.54 32.14 -26.54
CA THR A 624 -90.15 31.76 -25.18
C THR A 624 -91.33 31.03 -24.54
N THR A 625 -91.13 29.79 -24.12
CA THR A 625 -92.13 28.99 -23.41
C THR A 625 -91.66 28.76 -21.97
N VAL A 626 -92.55 28.96 -21.00
CA VAL A 626 -92.31 28.67 -19.58
C VAL A 626 -93.38 27.67 -19.13
N GLU A 627 -92.94 26.46 -18.79
CA GLU A 627 -93.82 25.36 -18.39
C GLU A 627 -93.44 24.87 -16.98
N GLY A 628 -94.45 24.61 -16.16
CA GLY A 628 -94.28 24.02 -14.84
C GLY A 628 -95.25 22.86 -14.71
N SER A 629 -94.74 21.64 -14.51
CA SER A 629 -95.56 20.42 -14.51
C SER A 629 -96.63 20.40 -13.41
N ALA A 630 -96.39 21.08 -12.29
CA ALA A 630 -97.38 21.25 -11.22
C ALA A 630 -98.03 22.64 -11.27
N ALA A 631 -97.21 23.70 -11.30
CA ALA A 631 -97.68 25.06 -11.40
C ALA A 631 -96.56 25.97 -11.92
N THR A 632 -96.95 27.02 -12.65
CA THR A 632 -96.09 28.18 -12.91
C THR A 632 -96.64 29.36 -12.14
N THR A 633 -95.81 30.02 -11.34
CA THR A 633 -96.23 31.17 -10.53
C THR A 633 -95.38 32.39 -10.90
N VAL A 634 -96.03 33.45 -11.38
CA VAL A 634 -95.39 34.75 -11.65
C VAL A 634 -95.89 35.74 -10.62
N LYS A 635 -94.97 36.31 -9.82
CA LYS A 635 -95.27 37.26 -8.75
C LYS A 635 -94.42 38.51 -8.91
N GLY A 636 -95.02 39.67 -8.69
CA GLY A 636 -94.37 40.97 -8.72
C GLY A 636 -95.32 42.06 -8.25
N THR A 637 -94.78 43.22 -7.83
CA THR A 637 -95.59 44.39 -7.46
C THR A 637 -96.42 44.90 -8.64
N ALA A 638 -95.86 44.81 -9.85
CA ALA A 638 -96.55 45.02 -11.11
C ALA A 638 -96.08 43.97 -12.11
N THR A 639 -97.02 43.29 -12.78
CA THR A 639 -96.74 42.30 -13.82
C THR A 639 -97.43 42.74 -15.11
N THR A 640 -96.67 42.92 -16.18
CA THR A 640 -97.20 43.35 -17.48
C THR A 640 -96.88 42.28 -18.54
N VAL A 641 -97.91 41.83 -19.27
CA VAL A 641 -97.77 40.92 -20.42
C VAL A 641 -98.25 41.67 -21.65
N THR A 642 -97.38 41.82 -22.65
CA THR A 642 -97.67 42.59 -23.88
C THR A 642 -97.36 41.75 -25.11
N GLY A 643 -98.23 41.87 -26.12
CA GLY A 643 -98.10 41.16 -27.40
C GLY A 643 -99.22 41.59 -28.35
N ALA A 644 -99.04 41.38 -29.66
CA ALA A 644 -100.08 41.65 -30.65
C ALA A 644 -101.32 40.75 -30.45
N THR A 645 -101.13 39.57 -29.87
CA THR A 645 -102.20 38.68 -29.41
C THR A 645 -101.75 38.01 -28.10
N THR A 646 -102.59 38.10 -27.07
CA THR A 646 -102.36 37.45 -25.78
C THR A 646 -103.51 36.48 -25.52
N THR A 647 -103.22 35.19 -25.37
CA THR A 647 -104.22 34.15 -25.09
C THR A 647 -103.95 33.51 -23.73
N VAL A 648 -104.95 33.51 -22.85
CA VAL A 648 -104.94 32.80 -21.57
C VAL A 648 -106.01 31.72 -21.62
N LYS A 649 -105.62 30.45 -21.55
CA LYS A 649 -106.53 29.30 -21.61
C LYS A 649 -106.33 28.42 -20.39
N GLY A 650 -107.42 28.11 -19.69
CA GLY A 650 -107.45 27.09 -18.65
C GLY A 650 -108.42 25.98 -19.07
N ASP A 651 -107.99 24.72 -19.01
CA ASP A 651 -108.84 23.59 -19.41
C ASP A 651 -109.96 23.29 -18.39
N ALA A 652 -109.79 23.72 -17.14
CA ALA A 652 -110.81 23.60 -16.08
C ALA A 652 -111.40 24.98 -15.69
N ASN A 653 -110.56 25.93 -15.27
CA ASN A 653 -110.98 27.28 -14.92
C ASN A 653 -109.86 28.31 -15.14
N VAL A 654 -110.23 29.58 -15.26
CA VAL A 654 -109.34 30.74 -15.16
C VAL A 654 -109.96 31.67 -14.12
N THR A 655 -109.23 31.97 -13.03
CA THR A 655 -109.70 32.85 -11.96
C THR A 655 -108.84 34.11 -11.90
N VAL A 656 -109.47 35.27 -12.04
CA VAL A 656 -108.84 36.58 -11.87
C VAL A 656 -109.46 37.25 -10.64
N SER A 657 -108.62 37.63 -9.68
CA SER A 657 -109.07 38.26 -8.43
C SER A 657 -108.30 39.55 -8.19
N ALA A 658 -109.00 40.69 -8.23
CA ALA A 658 -108.42 42.02 -7.99
C ALA A 658 -109.48 42.99 -7.43
N PRO A 659 -109.08 44.05 -6.70
CA PRO A 659 -109.99 45.10 -6.23
C PRO A 659 -110.68 45.88 -7.36
N LEU A 660 -110.06 45.96 -8.54
CA LEU A 660 -110.59 46.57 -9.74
C LEU A 660 -110.10 45.79 -10.97
N ILE A 661 -111.02 45.41 -11.85
CA ILE A 661 -110.73 44.77 -13.13
C ILE A 661 -111.31 45.68 -14.21
N SER A 662 -110.47 46.14 -15.15
CA SER A 662 -110.89 46.89 -16.32
C SER A 662 -110.60 46.04 -17.55
N MET A 663 -111.63 45.76 -18.34
CA MET A 663 -111.55 45.09 -19.63
C MET A 663 -111.99 46.12 -20.67
N ASN A 664 -111.10 46.45 -21.60
CA ASN A 664 -111.38 47.35 -22.73
C ASN A 664 -111.43 46.58 -24.03
#